data_AF-A0A352W2N2-F1
#
_entry.id   AF-A0A352W2N2-F1
#
_cell.length_a   1.000
_cell.length_b   1.000
_cell.length_c   1.000
_cell.angle_alpha   90.00
_cell.angle_beta   90.00
_cell.angle_gamma   90.00
#
_symmetry.space_group_name_H-M   'P 1'
#
loop_
_entity.id
_entity.type
_entity.pdbx_description
1 polymer ?
#
loop_
_entity_poly.entity_id
_entity_poly.type
_entity_poly.pdbx_seq_one_letter_code
_entity_poly.pdbx_strand_id
1 'polypeptide(L)'
;MKSKKKFKCLHYMEKIDMAKYRPFIHASVKTPVPYGVSLDIPAQAASSPLINSGLVDVCASPFFADAGGIKDATKAIQAAVNFARDHQLVCFFPPGQYRISDTISCIQNLRLSEEGALIQAKTFPCILSGSARQPKQRPKIILSAHSRGFHNPKQPKYIIDFWARSYNKLDPEKPQPNICMNQMLINIDIDIEEGNAGAVGVHLQGAQGSGVQDTTINAVHGFAGLCGGVGSGGCHAGITVIGGRIGLDLRETNPVPTIAGITLLKQTDAAILFSGAQALSAVGIKIVSGTNGPAIKIEKNAAIVEFNGHVSLVDTEIIFDQRPGGGSKTGISSARNVYLHNVYMQYADNAIINSDGSGLKGNPSGWIQINEYAHAIDYEEMPDKIFKNISYKYSSPVYCDGKKITDSYENYKNDIKPECDFVQKHLWKADFPAWESPGAVNIKNPAYNAKGNGCSDDTEALQKAINEHEIIFLPKGYYRITRTITCRPETKLIGVARHLSVILIQKQEPFFSDPENARPLLETADDPGAETILFGCGIEIPVEATGAYALLWRCGGKSVFRSAHAGLPPKSIEAQMEEEGFPDHPAFPQRLAPLIIITGNGSGKWYAYNQDESPWAPGPDYRHILIKDTCGPLDFYQCNAEHTYSGLANMEICNSQNISIYGLKSEGHELVMIIKNSQKIRIFSYGGIGNAGPGNELFRIINSSDFLITNTYDILMWYNSAGRHWSNPKCHIIYFNDPRTWFMISEETGTEKITTQPLERPLLYKRGNP
;
A
#
# COMPACT_ATOMS: atom_id res chain seq x y z
N MET A 1 48.12 -3.84 5.52
CA MET A 1 47.13 -4.36 4.55
C MET A 1 46.27 -5.42 5.23
N LYS A 2 45.20 -5.02 5.91
CA LYS A 2 44.21 -5.95 6.46
C LYS A 2 43.27 -6.35 5.33
N SER A 3 43.03 -7.65 5.15
CA SER A 3 42.15 -8.18 4.12
C SER A 3 40.72 -7.64 4.33
N LYS A 4 40.23 -6.83 3.39
CA LYS A 4 38.81 -6.52 3.27
C LYS A 4 38.09 -7.84 3.03
N LYS A 5 37.39 -8.37 4.03
CA LYS A 5 36.43 -9.47 3.82
C LYS A 5 35.37 -8.93 2.87
N LYS A 6 35.43 -9.33 1.58
CA LYS A 6 34.40 -9.03 0.59
C LYS A 6 33.04 -9.49 1.13
N PHE A 7 32.08 -8.57 1.21
CA PHE A 7 30.70 -8.86 1.56
C PHE A 7 30.10 -9.89 0.58
N LYS A 8 29.26 -10.80 1.07
CA LYS A 8 28.65 -11.88 0.28
C LYS A 8 27.72 -11.39 -0.85
N CYS A 9 27.25 -10.14 -0.83
CA CYS A 9 26.54 -9.53 -1.96
C CYS A 9 27.38 -9.56 -3.25
N LEU A 10 28.70 -9.44 -3.14
CA LEU A 10 29.62 -9.55 -4.28
C LEU A 10 29.58 -10.93 -4.95
N HIS A 11 29.23 -12.01 -4.24
CA HIS A 11 29.18 -13.36 -4.81
C HIS A 11 27.91 -13.62 -5.64
N TYR A 12 26.84 -12.84 -5.41
CA TYR A 12 25.65 -12.83 -6.28
C TYR A 12 25.95 -12.02 -7.54
N MET A 13 26.63 -10.89 -7.38
CA MET A 13 27.11 -10.07 -8.49
C MET A 13 28.09 -10.79 -9.43
N GLU A 14 28.93 -11.69 -8.89
CA GLU A 14 29.83 -12.54 -9.69
C GLU A 14 29.09 -13.45 -10.70
N LYS A 15 27.77 -13.65 -10.55
CA LYS A 15 26.91 -14.42 -11.48
C LYS A 15 26.10 -13.55 -12.44
N ILE A 16 26.10 -12.23 -12.26
CA ILE A 16 25.31 -11.31 -13.08
C ILE A 16 26.12 -10.93 -14.32
N ASP A 17 25.59 -11.25 -15.49
CA ASP A 17 26.09 -10.69 -16.74
C ASP A 17 25.64 -9.22 -16.85
N MET A 18 26.47 -8.31 -16.35
CA MET A 18 26.17 -6.86 -16.36
C MET A 18 25.93 -6.30 -17.76
N ALA A 19 26.42 -6.94 -18.83
CA ALA A 19 26.16 -6.50 -20.20
C ALA A 19 24.66 -6.60 -20.54
N LYS A 20 23.98 -7.64 -20.06
CA LYS A 20 22.52 -7.85 -20.24
C LYS A 20 21.69 -6.79 -19.51
N TYR A 21 22.19 -6.27 -18.39
CA TYR A 21 21.46 -5.33 -17.54
C TYR A 21 21.70 -3.86 -17.91
N ARG A 22 22.86 -3.54 -18.49
CA ARG A 22 23.29 -2.17 -18.79
C ARG A 22 22.23 -1.26 -19.44
N PRO A 23 21.38 -1.73 -20.38
CA PRO A 23 20.34 -0.88 -20.98
C PRO A 23 19.22 -0.45 -20.00
N PHE A 24 19.11 -1.10 -18.84
CA PHE A 24 18.02 -0.94 -17.88
C PHE A 24 18.49 -0.36 -16.55
N ILE A 25 19.69 0.21 -16.51
CA ILE A 25 20.29 0.79 -15.31
C ILE A 25 20.18 2.30 -15.40
N HIS A 26 19.40 2.91 -14.50
CA HIS A 26 19.40 4.34 -14.28
C HIS A 26 20.65 4.77 -13.52
N ALA A 27 21.17 5.94 -13.90
CA ALA A 27 22.23 6.59 -13.16
C ALA A 27 21.72 7.06 -11.79
N SER A 28 22.56 6.92 -10.76
CA SER A 28 22.25 7.43 -9.43
C SER A 28 22.25 8.97 -9.45
N VAL A 29 21.18 9.56 -8.92
CA VAL A 29 21.08 11.00 -8.69
C VAL A 29 22.02 11.38 -7.54
N LYS A 30 22.90 12.36 -7.76
CA LYS A 30 23.83 12.85 -6.73
C LYS A 30 23.38 14.16 -6.08
N THR A 31 22.64 14.98 -6.83
CA THR A 31 22.17 16.31 -6.43
C THR A 31 20.74 16.52 -6.91
N PRO A 32 19.93 17.36 -6.23
CA PRO A 32 20.27 18.08 -4.99
C PRO A 32 20.26 17.17 -3.75
N VAL A 33 19.55 16.05 -3.81
CA VAL A 33 19.52 15.02 -2.76
C VAL A 33 20.08 13.72 -3.32
N PRO A 34 21.14 13.14 -2.72
CA PRO A 34 21.67 11.84 -3.13
C PRO A 34 20.58 10.77 -3.13
N TYR A 35 20.54 9.95 -4.19
CA TYR A 35 19.54 8.88 -4.42
C TYR A 35 18.09 9.32 -4.56
N GLY A 36 17.83 10.62 -4.47
CA GLY A 36 16.53 11.20 -4.69
C GLY A 36 16.20 11.35 -6.18
N VAL A 37 15.78 12.55 -6.52
CA VAL A 37 15.20 12.89 -7.81
C VAL A 37 15.99 14.03 -8.46
N SER A 38 16.32 13.86 -9.73
CA SER A 38 16.93 14.91 -10.53
C SER A 38 15.91 16.02 -10.80
N LEU A 39 16.36 17.27 -10.66
CA LEU A 39 15.58 18.46 -11.03
C LEU A 39 15.86 18.91 -12.47
N ASP A 40 16.63 18.14 -13.24
CA ASP A 40 16.95 18.47 -14.62
C ASP A 40 15.68 18.46 -15.48
N ILE A 41 15.58 19.48 -16.35
CA ILE A 41 14.49 19.59 -17.32
C ILE A 41 15.01 19.03 -18.65
N PRO A 42 14.40 17.96 -19.20
CA PRO A 42 14.86 17.40 -20.46
C PRO A 42 14.60 18.37 -21.62
N ALA A 43 15.63 18.62 -22.43
CA ALA A 43 15.55 19.57 -23.55
C ALA A 43 14.43 19.24 -24.53
N GLN A 44 14.14 17.94 -24.75
CA GLN A 44 13.11 17.46 -25.67
C GLN A 44 11.69 17.88 -25.28
N ALA A 45 11.46 18.20 -24.01
CA ALA A 45 10.16 18.61 -23.48
C ALA A 45 10.18 20.02 -22.84
N ALA A 46 11.29 20.76 -22.99
CA ALA A 46 11.48 22.06 -22.33
C ALA A 46 10.45 23.13 -22.72
N SER A 47 9.80 22.98 -23.88
CA SER A 47 8.72 23.87 -24.33
C SER A 47 7.35 23.56 -23.72
N SER A 48 7.19 22.40 -23.05
CA SER A 48 5.92 22.03 -22.41
C SER A 48 5.75 22.79 -21.09
N PRO A 49 4.65 23.56 -20.89
CA PRO A 49 4.42 24.30 -19.65
C PRO A 49 4.38 23.40 -18.40
N LEU A 50 3.93 22.15 -18.55
CA LEU A 50 3.78 21.19 -17.46
C LEU A 50 5.11 20.57 -17.01
N ILE A 51 6.16 20.62 -17.84
CA ILE A 51 7.44 19.97 -17.53
C ILE A 51 8.09 20.55 -16.27
N ASN A 52 7.98 21.88 -16.10
CA ASN A 52 8.47 22.60 -14.92
C ASN A 52 7.76 22.18 -13.64
N SER A 53 6.57 21.59 -13.77
CA SER A 53 5.81 21.08 -12.65
C SER A 53 6.11 19.61 -12.33
N GLY A 54 6.87 18.91 -13.17
CA GLY A 54 7.15 17.48 -13.03
C GLY A 54 6.20 16.56 -13.81
N LEU A 55 5.48 17.11 -14.79
CA LEU A 55 4.46 16.42 -15.57
C LEU A 55 4.84 16.41 -17.04
N VAL A 56 4.59 15.30 -17.73
CA VAL A 56 4.71 15.21 -19.19
C VAL A 56 3.34 14.95 -19.80
N ASP A 57 2.92 15.84 -20.69
CA ASP A 57 1.64 15.73 -21.40
C ASP A 57 1.79 14.78 -22.59
N VAL A 58 1.00 13.70 -22.62
CA VAL A 58 1.00 12.72 -23.71
C VAL A 58 0.61 13.32 -25.07
N CYS A 59 -0.16 14.41 -25.10
CA CYS A 59 -0.59 15.10 -26.32
C CYS A 59 0.41 16.14 -26.81
N ALA A 60 1.31 16.61 -25.94
CA ALA A 60 2.30 17.61 -26.30
C ALA A 60 3.48 16.98 -27.07
N SER A 61 4.28 17.85 -27.69
CA SER A 61 5.56 17.44 -28.27
C SER A 61 6.44 16.78 -27.20
N PRO A 62 7.17 15.70 -27.52
CA PRO A 62 7.29 15.06 -28.85
C PRO A 62 6.32 13.89 -29.11
N PHE A 63 5.34 13.64 -28.24
CA PHE A 63 4.55 12.39 -28.27
C PHE A 63 3.33 12.47 -29.16
N PHE A 64 2.60 13.59 -29.11
CA PHE A 64 1.42 13.85 -29.95
C PHE A 64 0.36 12.73 -29.91
N ALA A 65 0.14 12.14 -28.73
CA ALA A 65 -0.94 11.17 -28.54
C ALA A 65 -2.29 11.80 -28.89
N ASP A 66 -3.09 11.09 -29.69
CA ASP A 66 -4.39 11.58 -30.11
C ASP A 66 -5.43 11.43 -28.98
N ALA A 67 -5.83 12.57 -28.41
CA ALA A 67 -6.90 12.66 -27.42
C ALA A 67 -8.31 12.68 -28.05
N GLY A 68 -8.42 12.75 -29.38
CA GLY A 68 -9.70 12.72 -30.09
C GLY A 68 -10.27 11.31 -30.28
N GLY A 69 -9.48 10.27 -30.02
CA GLY A 69 -9.89 8.87 -30.18
C GLY A 69 -10.09 8.47 -31.64
N ILE A 70 -9.36 9.08 -32.57
CA ILE A 70 -9.42 8.82 -34.02
C ILE A 70 -8.23 7.95 -34.46
N LYS A 71 -7.03 8.29 -34.00
CA LYS A 71 -5.77 7.62 -34.33
C LYS A 71 -5.33 6.72 -33.19
N ASP A 72 -4.62 5.65 -33.55
CA ASP A 72 -3.94 4.80 -32.59
C ASP A 72 -2.82 5.59 -31.88
N ALA A 73 -2.95 5.72 -30.56
CA ALA A 73 -2.04 6.43 -29.68
C ALA A 73 -1.04 5.50 -28.96
N THR A 74 -1.04 4.19 -29.26
CA THR A 74 -0.26 3.19 -28.50
C THR A 74 1.22 3.54 -28.42
N LYS A 75 1.84 3.85 -29.57
CA LYS A 75 3.26 4.19 -29.64
C LYS A 75 3.57 5.53 -28.97
N ALA A 76 2.70 6.52 -29.14
CA ALA A 76 2.85 7.84 -28.55
C ALA A 76 2.80 7.77 -27.01
N ILE A 77 1.80 7.07 -26.48
CA ILE A 77 1.63 6.86 -25.04
C ILE A 77 2.79 6.03 -24.48
N GLN A 78 3.19 4.94 -25.14
CA GLN A 78 4.32 4.13 -24.69
C GLN A 78 5.62 4.95 -24.63
N ALA A 79 5.86 5.82 -25.60
CA ALA A 79 6.99 6.73 -25.60
C ALA A 79 6.91 7.73 -24.44
N ALA A 80 5.74 8.30 -24.19
CA ALA A 80 5.52 9.23 -23.07
C ALA A 80 5.73 8.55 -21.71
N VAL A 81 5.24 7.32 -21.51
CA VAL A 81 5.43 6.54 -20.28
C VAL A 81 6.91 6.27 -20.03
N ASN A 82 7.65 5.82 -21.04
CA ASN A 82 9.08 5.58 -20.92
C ASN A 82 9.84 6.88 -20.61
N PHE A 83 9.53 7.95 -21.33
CA PHE A 83 10.15 9.25 -21.11
C PHE A 83 9.87 9.79 -19.70
N ALA A 84 8.63 9.67 -19.21
CA ALA A 84 8.24 10.11 -17.88
C ALA A 84 9.05 9.37 -16.80
N ARG A 85 9.08 8.03 -16.88
CA ARG A 85 9.87 7.17 -15.98
C ARG A 85 11.34 7.59 -15.98
N ASP A 86 11.95 7.66 -17.17
CA ASP A 86 13.39 7.85 -17.33
C ASP A 86 13.88 9.23 -16.85
N HIS A 87 12.97 10.20 -16.74
CA HIS A 87 13.26 11.56 -16.26
C HIS A 87 12.59 11.89 -14.91
N GLN A 88 12.05 10.88 -14.21
CA GLN A 88 11.39 11.04 -12.91
C GLN A 88 10.27 12.11 -12.97
N LEU A 89 9.32 11.88 -13.87
CA LEU A 89 8.14 12.71 -14.14
C LEU A 89 6.87 11.86 -14.07
N VAL A 90 5.72 12.52 -13.95
CA VAL A 90 4.39 11.90 -14.08
C VAL A 90 3.93 11.94 -15.53
N CYS A 91 3.50 10.81 -16.08
CA CYS A 91 2.86 10.72 -17.40
C CYS A 91 1.41 11.19 -17.29
N PHE A 92 1.14 12.39 -17.80
CA PHE A 92 -0.12 13.10 -17.63
C PHE A 92 -1.02 12.97 -18.86
N PHE A 93 -2.29 12.64 -18.62
CA PHE A 93 -3.34 12.52 -19.62
C PHE A 93 -4.33 13.68 -19.49
N PRO A 94 -4.31 14.68 -20.40
CA PRO A 94 -5.39 15.65 -20.51
C PRO A 94 -6.76 14.99 -20.74
N PRO A 95 -7.89 15.70 -20.54
CA PRO A 95 -9.20 15.16 -20.88
C PRO A 95 -9.24 14.72 -22.36
N GLY A 96 -9.68 13.49 -22.61
CA GLY A 96 -9.64 12.92 -23.95
C GLY A 96 -9.96 11.43 -24.00
N GLN A 97 -10.10 10.93 -25.21
CA GLN A 97 -10.22 9.51 -25.52
C GLN A 97 -8.99 9.07 -26.29
N TYR A 98 -8.31 8.05 -25.78
CA TYR A 98 -7.02 7.59 -26.29
C TYR A 98 -7.17 6.16 -26.79
N ARG A 99 -7.30 6.00 -28.12
CA ARG A 99 -7.39 4.66 -28.71
C ARG A 99 -6.04 4.00 -28.76
N ILE A 100 -5.97 2.75 -28.33
CA ILE A 100 -4.79 1.90 -28.44
C ILE A 100 -5.16 0.57 -29.10
N SER A 101 -4.17 -0.14 -29.63
CA SER A 101 -4.31 -1.49 -30.19
C SER A 101 -3.33 -2.50 -29.59
N ASP A 102 -2.46 -2.04 -28.69
CA ASP A 102 -1.51 -2.89 -27.97
C ASP A 102 -1.31 -2.44 -26.51
N THR A 103 -0.62 -3.27 -25.73
CA THR A 103 -0.27 -3.03 -24.34
C THR A 103 0.56 -1.77 -24.15
N ILE A 104 0.22 -0.98 -23.13
CA ILE A 104 1.10 0.05 -22.55
C ILE A 104 1.87 -0.57 -21.38
N SER A 105 3.15 -0.82 -21.59
CA SER A 105 4.02 -1.44 -20.58
C SER A 105 4.67 -0.37 -19.68
N CYS A 106 4.46 -0.53 -18.38
CA CYS A 106 4.92 0.34 -17.32
C CYS A 106 6.03 -0.36 -16.51
N ILE A 107 7.20 -0.47 -17.15
CA ILE A 107 8.34 -1.23 -16.61
C ILE A 107 9.18 -0.34 -15.69
N GLN A 108 9.28 -0.70 -14.41
CA GLN A 108 10.27 -0.13 -13.50
C GLN A 108 11.63 -0.81 -13.71
N ASN A 109 12.61 0.00 -14.06
CA ASN A 109 13.98 -0.40 -14.32
C ASN A 109 14.78 -0.55 -13.02
N LEU A 110 16.09 -0.72 -13.14
CA LEU A 110 17.03 -0.89 -12.03
C LEU A 110 17.94 0.32 -11.90
N ARG A 111 18.67 0.39 -10.79
CA ARG A 111 19.78 1.33 -10.62
C ARG A 111 20.97 0.63 -9.99
N LEU A 112 22.10 1.32 -9.95
CA LEU A 112 23.24 0.90 -9.16
C LEU A 112 23.21 1.52 -7.77
N SER A 113 23.73 0.79 -6.80
CA SER A 113 24.20 1.34 -5.55
C SER A 113 25.53 2.08 -5.70
N GLU A 114 26.02 2.67 -4.61
CA GLU A 114 27.33 3.33 -4.55
C GLU A 114 28.48 2.35 -4.86
N GLU A 115 28.33 1.11 -4.41
CA GLU A 115 29.27 -0.01 -4.54
C GLU A 115 29.11 -0.77 -5.86
N GLY A 116 28.12 -0.38 -6.66
CA GLY A 116 27.86 -0.92 -7.99
C GLY A 116 26.96 -2.16 -8.02
N ALA A 117 26.21 -2.46 -6.96
CA ALA A 117 25.22 -3.53 -6.96
C ALA A 117 23.92 -3.11 -7.66
N LEU A 118 23.25 -4.07 -8.31
CA LEU A 118 21.93 -3.85 -8.88
C LEU A 118 20.88 -3.82 -7.77
N ILE A 119 20.11 -2.74 -7.73
CA ILE A 119 19.02 -2.55 -6.77
C ILE A 119 17.79 -1.95 -7.45
N GLN A 120 16.67 -1.98 -6.74
CA GLN A 120 15.40 -1.39 -7.17
C GLN A 120 15.50 0.11 -7.45
N ALA A 121 14.80 0.59 -8.48
CA ALA A 121 14.72 2.00 -8.83
C ALA A 121 13.38 2.63 -8.35
N LYS A 122 13.13 2.61 -7.03
CA LYS A 122 11.86 3.12 -6.45
C LYS A 122 11.60 4.62 -6.68
N THR A 123 12.61 5.38 -7.09
CA THR A 123 12.52 6.80 -7.50
C THR A 123 12.36 7.00 -9.02
N PHE A 124 12.28 5.91 -9.79
CA PHE A 124 11.94 5.89 -11.22
C PHE A 124 10.71 4.99 -11.48
N PRO A 125 9.57 5.22 -10.81
CA PRO A 125 8.34 4.48 -11.11
C PRO A 125 7.71 4.99 -12.41
N CYS A 126 6.80 4.21 -12.99
CA CYS A 126 5.82 4.71 -13.93
C CYS A 126 4.60 5.21 -13.15
N ILE A 127 4.28 6.50 -13.30
CA ILE A 127 3.06 7.09 -12.76
C ILE A 127 2.24 7.62 -13.92
N LEU A 128 1.04 7.08 -14.09
CA LEU A 128 0.07 7.52 -15.08
C LEU A 128 -1.05 8.26 -14.33
N SER A 129 -1.25 9.54 -14.65
CA SER A 129 -2.23 10.39 -13.98
C SER A 129 -3.10 11.11 -14.99
N GLY A 130 -4.42 10.99 -14.83
CA GLY A 130 -5.39 11.70 -15.64
C GLY A 130 -5.80 13.04 -15.06
N SER A 131 -6.21 13.96 -15.94
CA SER A 131 -6.73 15.28 -15.55
C SER A 131 -7.92 15.19 -14.60
N ALA A 132 -7.83 15.91 -13.48
CA ALA A 132 -8.88 15.99 -12.47
C ALA A 132 -9.78 17.22 -12.65
N ARG A 133 -9.55 18.02 -13.72
CA ARG A 133 -10.31 19.26 -14.00
C ARG A 133 -11.80 19.01 -14.16
N GLN A 134 -12.16 17.86 -14.71
CA GLN A 134 -13.55 17.43 -14.88
C GLN A 134 -13.73 16.03 -14.27
N PRO A 135 -14.00 15.91 -12.96
CA PRO A 135 -14.05 14.60 -12.28
C PRO A 135 -15.05 13.61 -12.88
N LYS A 136 -16.09 14.10 -13.58
CA LYS A 136 -17.09 13.29 -14.29
C LYS A 136 -16.69 12.88 -15.71
N GLN A 137 -15.57 13.40 -16.22
CA GLN A 137 -15.05 13.17 -17.57
C GLN A 137 -13.55 12.94 -17.50
N ARG A 138 -13.15 11.85 -16.83
CA ARG A 138 -11.76 11.42 -16.77
C ARG A 138 -11.26 11.07 -18.18
N PRO A 139 -9.95 11.25 -18.46
CA PRO A 139 -9.36 10.68 -19.65
C PRO A 139 -9.60 9.18 -19.70
N LYS A 140 -9.86 8.67 -20.91
CA LYS A 140 -10.21 7.27 -21.14
C LYS A 140 -9.24 6.64 -22.13
N ILE A 141 -8.62 5.53 -21.75
CA ILE A 141 -7.87 4.66 -22.65
C ILE A 141 -8.81 3.59 -23.20
N ILE A 142 -8.90 3.47 -24.53
CA ILE A 142 -9.83 2.58 -25.21
C ILE A 142 -9.02 1.53 -25.99
N LEU A 143 -9.13 0.26 -25.62
CA LEU A 143 -8.63 -0.82 -26.45
C LEU A 143 -9.56 -0.99 -27.65
N SER A 144 -9.03 -0.74 -28.84
CA SER A 144 -9.79 -0.77 -30.09
C SER A 144 -10.36 -2.16 -30.37
N ALA A 145 -11.51 -2.21 -31.03
CA ALA A 145 -12.15 -3.47 -31.40
C ALA A 145 -11.19 -4.42 -32.14
N HIS A 146 -11.28 -5.71 -31.84
CA HIS A 146 -10.48 -6.78 -32.47
C HIS A 146 -8.96 -6.55 -32.42
N SER A 147 -8.44 -5.97 -31.33
CA SER A 147 -7.01 -5.72 -31.15
C SER A 147 -6.19 -7.02 -31.13
N ARG A 148 -5.05 -7.01 -31.82
CA ARG A 148 -4.23 -8.21 -32.02
C ARG A 148 -3.70 -8.77 -30.69
N GLY A 149 -3.93 -10.06 -30.48
CA GLY A 149 -3.49 -10.79 -29.28
C GLY A 149 -4.43 -10.68 -28.08
N PHE A 150 -5.51 -9.91 -28.15
CA PHE A 150 -6.48 -9.73 -27.06
C PHE A 150 -7.74 -10.59 -27.21
N HIS A 151 -7.84 -11.46 -28.21
CA HIS A 151 -9.06 -12.24 -28.49
C HIS A 151 -9.16 -13.54 -27.67
N ASN A 152 -8.05 -14.05 -27.12
CA ASN A 152 -8.00 -15.39 -26.53
C ASN A 152 -8.09 -15.36 -24.99
N PRO A 153 -9.23 -15.73 -24.38
CA PRO A 153 -9.36 -15.76 -22.91
C PRO A 153 -8.50 -16.83 -22.22
N LYS A 154 -7.91 -17.77 -22.95
CA LYS A 154 -6.94 -18.74 -22.40
C LYS A 154 -5.52 -18.19 -22.33
N GLN A 155 -5.27 -17.05 -22.98
CA GLN A 155 -4.00 -16.32 -22.93
C GLN A 155 -4.30 -14.84 -22.71
N PRO A 156 -4.77 -14.46 -21.51
CA PRO A 156 -5.14 -13.08 -21.23
C PRO A 156 -3.97 -12.12 -21.49
N LYS A 157 -4.28 -10.92 -21.96
CA LYS A 157 -3.32 -9.88 -22.27
C LYS A 157 -3.73 -8.55 -21.63
N TYR A 158 -2.76 -7.88 -21.04
CA TYR A 158 -2.97 -6.66 -20.27
C TYR A 158 -2.98 -5.42 -21.18
N ILE A 159 -3.94 -4.52 -20.99
CA ILE A 159 -3.98 -3.23 -21.67
C ILE A 159 -2.93 -2.30 -21.06
N ILE A 160 -2.88 -2.23 -19.73
CA ILE A 160 -1.81 -1.54 -18.97
C ILE A 160 -1.12 -2.56 -18.08
N ASP A 161 0.20 -2.72 -18.22
CA ASP A 161 0.98 -3.73 -17.50
C ASP A 161 2.10 -3.10 -16.68
N PHE A 162 1.94 -3.09 -15.36
CA PHE A 162 2.97 -2.63 -14.43
C PHE A 162 3.79 -3.79 -13.89
N TRP A 163 5.11 -3.70 -14.01
CA TRP A 163 6.04 -4.65 -13.41
C TRP A 163 7.42 -4.04 -13.20
N ALA A 164 8.24 -4.70 -12.38
CA ALA A 164 9.62 -4.30 -12.14
C ALA A 164 10.59 -5.39 -12.63
N ARG A 165 11.70 -4.95 -13.25
CA ARG A 165 12.73 -5.85 -13.75
C ARG A 165 13.42 -6.59 -12.62
N SER A 166 13.59 -7.88 -12.79
CA SER A 166 14.28 -8.72 -11.82
C SER A 166 15.80 -8.57 -11.90
N TYR A 167 16.46 -8.37 -10.75
CA TYR A 167 17.88 -8.70 -10.60
C TYR A 167 18.11 -10.07 -9.92
N ASN A 168 17.12 -10.61 -9.18
CA ASN A 168 17.26 -11.85 -8.41
C ASN A 168 16.99 -13.16 -9.20
N LYS A 169 16.46 -13.06 -10.42
CA LYS A 169 16.26 -14.20 -11.34
C LYS A 169 17.36 -14.33 -12.38
N LEU A 170 18.39 -13.48 -12.32
CA LEU A 170 19.47 -13.39 -13.31
C LEU A 170 18.95 -13.12 -14.75
N ASP A 171 17.75 -12.53 -14.86
CA ASP A 171 17.12 -12.13 -16.13
C ASP A 171 16.31 -10.82 -15.95
N PRO A 172 16.74 -9.68 -16.53
CA PRO A 172 16.03 -8.41 -16.41
C PRO A 172 14.68 -8.39 -17.14
N GLU A 173 14.40 -9.37 -18.00
CA GLU A 173 13.10 -9.51 -18.70
C GLU A 173 12.09 -10.34 -17.90
N LYS A 174 12.42 -10.72 -16.66
CA LYS A 174 11.46 -11.37 -15.74
C LYS A 174 10.95 -10.38 -14.71
N PRO A 175 9.67 -10.46 -14.33
CA PRO A 175 9.12 -9.61 -13.29
C PRO A 175 9.61 -10.03 -11.89
N GLN A 176 9.82 -9.03 -11.03
CA GLN A 176 10.08 -9.19 -9.59
C GLN A 176 9.12 -8.29 -8.80
N PRO A 177 7.99 -8.83 -8.29
CA PRO A 177 6.91 -8.01 -7.74
C PRO A 177 7.26 -7.34 -6.40
N ASN A 178 8.14 -7.93 -5.58
CA ASN A 178 8.50 -7.39 -4.27
C ASN A 178 9.32 -6.09 -4.33
N ILE A 179 9.78 -5.67 -5.52
CA ILE A 179 10.48 -4.41 -5.75
C ILE A 179 9.71 -3.45 -6.68
N CYS A 180 8.47 -3.80 -7.03
CA CYS A 180 7.59 -3.01 -7.90
C CYS A 180 6.91 -1.89 -7.10
N MET A 181 7.68 -0.85 -6.77
CA MET A 181 7.33 0.19 -5.79
C MET A 181 6.93 1.51 -6.45
N ASN A 182 6.07 2.28 -5.79
CA ASN A 182 5.59 3.61 -6.21
C ASN A 182 4.91 3.67 -7.59
N GLN A 183 4.46 2.52 -8.13
CA GLN A 183 3.80 2.40 -9.44
C GLN A 183 2.33 2.77 -9.29
N MET A 184 1.88 3.78 -10.05
CA MET A 184 0.54 4.35 -9.84
C MET A 184 -0.22 4.54 -11.16
N LEU A 185 -1.51 4.17 -11.13
CA LEU A 185 -2.52 4.60 -12.10
C LEU A 185 -3.59 5.40 -11.35
N ILE A 186 -3.78 6.67 -11.69
CA ILE A 186 -4.71 7.56 -10.99
C ILE A 186 -5.60 8.29 -11.98
N ASN A 187 -6.92 8.24 -11.77
CA ASN A 187 -7.88 9.11 -12.45
C ASN A 187 -7.92 8.93 -13.98
N ILE A 188 -7.74 7.69 -14.45
CA ILE A 188 -7.85 7.29 -15.87
C ILE A 188 -8.85 6.14 -15.96
N ASP A 189 -9.82 6.25 -16.85
CA ASP A 189 -10.78 5.19 -17.16
C ASP A 189 -10.28 4.31 -18.30
N ILE A 190 -10.75 3.06 -18.35
CA ILE A 190 -10.38 2.08 -19.37
C ILE A 190 -11.64 1.49 -19.98
N ASP A 191 -11.66 1.34 -21.30
CA ASP A 191 -12.76 0.74 -22.04
C ASP A 191 -12.24 -0.33 -23.00
N ILE A 192 -12.91 -1.48 -23.01
CA ILE A 192 -12.56 -2.63 -23.83
C ILE A 192 -13.65 -2.79 -24.89
N GLU A 193 -13.32 -2.52 -26.15
CA GLU A 193 -14.27 -2.71 -27.25
C GLU A 193 -14.38 -4.19 -27.65
N GLU A 194 -15.37 -4.49 -28.49
CA GLU A 194 -15.71 -5.84 -28.93
C GLU A 194 -14.54 -6.62 -29.56
N GLY A 195 -14.64 -7.95 -29.51
CA GLY A 195 -13.62 -8.85 -30.09
C GLY A 195 -12.38 -9.06 -29.23
N ASN A 196 -12.31 -8.47 -28.03
CA ASN A 196 -11.15 -8.52 -27.13
C ASN A 196 -11.38 -9.42 -25.90
N ALA A 197 -11.94 -10.62 -26.09
CA ALA A 197 -12.36 -11.51 -24.99
C ALA A 197 -11.24 -12.00 -24.05
N GLY A 198 -9.97 -11.84 -24.42
CA GLY A 198 -8.79 -12.08 -23.60
C GLY A 198 -8.19 -10.82 -22.96
N ALA A 199 -8.79 -9.65 -23.12
CA ALA A 199 -8.24 -8.41 -22.58
C ALA A 199 -8.46 -8.27 -21.07
N VAL A 200 -7.43 -7.78 -20.40
CA VAL A 200 -7.46 -7.38 -19.00
C VAL A 200 -7.17 -5.89 -18.93
N GLY A 201 -8.00 -5.12 -18.22
CA GLY A 201 -7.85 -3.66 -18.10
C GLY A 201 -6.49 -3.24 -17.54
N VAL A 202 -6.17 -3.68 -16.33
CA VAL A 202 -4.89 -3.35 -15.67
C VAL A 202 -4.28 -4.58 -15.05
N HIS A 203 -2.96 -4.73 -15.16
CA HIS A 203 -2.18 -5.62 -14.33
C HIS A 203 -1.23 -4.82 -13.42
N LEU A 204 -1.32 -5.04 -12.10
CA LEU A 204 -0.39 -4.47 -11.12
C LEU A 204 -0.25 -5.37 -9.88
N GLN A 205 0.75 -6.25 -9.89
CA GLN A 205 1.28 -6.90 -8.69
C GLN A 205 2.41 -6.03 -8.10
N GLY A 206 2.03 -5.05 -7.27
CA GLY A 206 2.96 -4.04 -6.73
C GLY A 206 3.27 -4.18 -5.23
N ALA A 207 4.32 -3.49 -4.80
CA ALA A 207 4.79 -3.39 -3.41
C ALA A 207 4.50 -1.99 -2.82
N GLN A 208 5.29 -1.55 -1.83
CA GLN A 208 5.17 -0.26 -1.13
C GLN A 208 4.85 0.91 -2.08
N GLY A 209 3.86 1.72 -1.71
CA GLY A 209 3.51 2.96 -2.40
C GLY A 209 2.84 2.80 -3.77
N SER A 210 2.56 1.57 -4.21
CA SER A 210 1.89 1.28 -5.49
C SER A 210 0.37 1.17 -5.35
N GLY A 211 -0.36 1.42 -6.44
CA GLY A 211 -1.83 1.32 -6.44
C GLY A 211 -2.51 1.76 -7.73
N VAL A 212 -3.78 1.36 -7.87
CA VAL A 212 -4.71 1.88 -8.88
C VAL A 212 -5.79 2.64 -8.13
N GLN A 213 -6.06 3.89 -8.53
CA GLN A 213 -7.00 4.75 -7.82
C GLN A 213 -7.89 5.58 -8.75
N ASP A 214 -9.15 5.77 -8.37
CA ASP A 214 -10.12 6.59 -9.12
C ASP A 214 -10.28 6.16 -10.59
N THR A 215 -10.53 4.86 -10.83
CA THR A 215 -10.56 4.28 -12.17
C THR A 215 -11.82 3.46 -12.40
N THR A 216 -12.50 3.71 -13.53
CA THR A 216 -13.54 2.84 -14.05
C THR A 216 -12.97 1.98 -15.18
N ILE A 217 -13.17 0.67 -15.10
CA ILE A 217 -12.78 -0.29 -16.14
C ILE A 217 -14.05 -0.94 -16.70
N ASN A 218 -14.40 -0.59 -17.93
CA ASN A 218 -15.45 -1.28 -18.66
C ASN A 218 -14.87 -2.50 -19.37
N ALA A 219 -15.02 -3.65 -18.73
CA ALA A 219 -14.52 -4.95 -19.19
C ALA A 219 -15.62 -5.82 -19.82
N VAL A 220 -16.77 -5.26 -20.24
CA VAL A 220 -17.88 -6.02 -20.85
C VAL A 220 -17.42 -6.96 -21.96
N HIS A 221 -16.48 -6.53 -22.78
CA HIS A 221 -15.90 -7.35 -23.87
C HIS A 221 -14.58 -8.03 -23.52
N GLY A 222 -14.10 -7.88 -22.28
CA GLY A 222 -12.81 -8.37 -21.79
C GLY A 222 -12.91 -9.62 -20.92
N PHE A 223 -11.74 -10.14 -20.58
CA PHE A 223 -11.55 -11.23 -19.61
C PHE A 223 -11.71 -10.73 -18.17
N ALA A 224 -10.93 -9.72 -17.77
CA ALA A 224 -10.96 -9.20 -16.41
C ALA A 224 -10.80 -7.67 -16.33
N GLY A 225 -11.29 -7.06 -15.25
CA GLY A 225 -11.05 -5.65 -14.98
C GLY A 225 -9.61 -5.39 -14.56
N LEU A 226 -9.21 -5.99 -13.44
CA LEU A 226 -7.88 -5.82 -12.86
C LEU A 226 -7.30 -7.18 -12.45
N CYS A 227 -6.04 -7.43 -12.81
CA CYS A 227 -5.24 -8.56 -12.36
C CYS A 227 -4.10 -8.06 -11.45
N GLY A 228 -3.76 -8.86 -10.45
CA GLY A 228 -2.69 -8.54 -9.53
C GLY A 228 -3.16 -7.71 -8.32
N GLY A 229 -2.59 -7.95 -7.15
CA GLY A 229 -2.88 -7.20 -5.93
C GLY A 229 -1.65 -6.50 -5.40
N VAL A 230 -1.78 -5.21 -5.09
CA VAL A 230 -0.76 -4.46 -4.35
C VAL A 230 -0.83 -4.81 -2.86
N GLY A 231 0.31 -5.26 -2.33
CA GLY A 231 0.52 -5.59 -0.93
C GLY A 231 1.78 -4.90 -0.40
N SER A 232 2.27 -5.30 0.76
CA SER A 232 3.52 -4.77 1.34
C SER A 232 3.56 -3.25 1.49
N GLY A 233 2.43 -2.59 1.77
CA GLY A 233 2.37 -1.12 1.88
C GLY A 233 1.79 -0.38 0.66
N GLY A 234 1.20 -1.08 -0.31
CA GLY A 234 0.35 -0.51 -1.37
C GLY A 234 -1.15 -0.80 -1.18
N CYS A 235 -2.02 -0.04 -1.86
CA CYS A 235 -3.49 -0.22 -1.83
C CYS A 235 -4.16 0.15 -3.18
N HIS A 236 -5.12 -0.66 -3.63
CA HIS A 236 -6.06 -0.27 -4.70
C HIS A 236 -7.30 0.36 -4.09
N ALA A 237 -7.74 1.53 -4.58
CA ALA A 237 -8.87 2.24 -3.98
C ALA A 237 -9.76 2.98 -4.98
N GLY A 238 -11.09 2.91 -4.82
CA GLY A 238 -12.01 3.67 -5.66
C GLY A 238 -12.07 3.17 -7.11
N ILE A 239 -12.16 1.85 -7.29
CA ILE A 239 -12.22 1.21 -8.60
C ILE A 239 -13.63 0.71 -8.89
N THR A 240 -14.11 0.97 -10.10
CA THR A 240 -15.34 0.37 -10.61
C THR A 240 -15.03 -0.55 -11.79
N VAL A 241 -15.50 -1.80 -11.77
CA VAL A 241 -15.39 -2.73 -12.91
C VAL A 241 -16.77 -3.10 -13.42
N ILE A 242 -17.02 -2.89 -14.71
CA ILE A 242 -18.29 -3.18 -15.38
C ILE A 242 -18.09 -4.34 -16.35
N GLY A 243 -18.83 -5.43 -16.16
CA GLY A 243 -18.75 -6.63 -16.99
C GLY A 243 -17.46 -7.42 -16.80
N GLY A 244 -17.09 -8.20 -17.83
CA GLY A 244 -15.97 -9.13 -17.80
C GLY A 244 -16.33 -10.50 -17.23
N ARG A 245 -15.42 -11.45 -17.34
CA ARG A 245 -15.54 -12.72 -16.62
C ARG A 245 -15.23 -12.52 -15.14
N ILE A 246 -14.11 -11.87 -14.87
CA ILE A 246 -13.61 -11.63 -13.52
C ILE A 246 -13.51 -10.13 -13.26
N GLY A 247 -13.96 -9.68 -12.10
CA GLY A 247 -13.84 -8.27 -11.71
C GLY A 247 -12.39 -7.97 -11.34
N LEU A 248 -11.97 -8.55 -10.22
CA LEU A 248 -10.60 -8.54 -9.72
C LEU A 248 -10.03 -9.96 -9.66
N ASP A 249 -8.96 -10.21 -10.40
CA ASP A 249 -8.18 -11.44 -10.34
C ASP A 249 -6.92 -11.22 -9.48
N LEU A 250 -7.05 -11.56 -8.20
CA LEU A 250 -6.06 -11.33 -7.15
C LEU A 250 -5.32 -12.63 -6.78
N ARG A 251 -5.07 -13.51 -7.76
CA ARG A 251 -4.27 -14.72 -7.53
C ARG A 251 -2.77 -14.43 -7.45
N GLU A 252 -2.33 -13.33 -8.05
CA GLU A 252 -0.95 -12.84 -8.00
C GLU A 252 -0.86 -11.60 -7.10
N THR A 253 -0.39 -11.73 -5.87
CA THR A 253 -0.29 -10.57 -4.96
C THR A 253 1.04 -10.56 -4.22
N ASN A 254 1.42 -9.38 -3.73
CA ASN A 254 2.36 -9.29 -2.61
C ASN A 254 1.62 -9.51 -1.27
N PRO A 255 2.36 -9.76 -0.17
CA PRO A 255 1.84 -9.92 1.19
C PRO A 255 0.77 -8.90 1.60
N VAL A 256 -0.33 -9.38 2.18
CA VAL A 256 -1.45 -8.56 2.71
C VAL A 256 -1.97 -7.54 1.69
N PRO A 257 -2.49 -7.99 0.54
CA PRO A 257 -3.06 -7.08 -0.42
C PRO A 257 -4.27 -6.37 0.17
N THR A 258 -4.42 -5.07 -0.11
CA THR A 258 -5.54 -4.26 0.41
C THR A 258 -6.31 -3.59 -0.71
N ILE A 259 -7.64 -3.74 -0.68
CA ILE A 259 -8.57 -3.08 -1.59
C ILE A 259 -9.63 -2.30 -0.81
N ALA A 260 -9.93 -1.07 -1.24
CA ALA A 260 -10.86 -0.18 -0.55
C ALA A 260 -11.85 0.50 -1.51
N GLY A 261 -13.14 0.52 -1.19
CA GLY A 261 -14.12 1.26 -1.99
C GLY A 261 -14.22 0.74 -3.43
N ILE A 262 -14.53 -0.55 -3.59
CA ILE A 262 -14.58 -1.21 -4.91
C ILE A 262 -16.03 -1.49 -5.30
N THR A 263 -16.38 -1.19 -6.56
CA THR A 263 -17.68 -1.54 -7.15
C THR A 263 -17.51 -2.51 -8.32
N LEU A 264 -18.17 -3.67 -8.26
CA LEU A 264 -18.06 -4.74 -9.25
C LEU A 264 -19.45 -5.07 -9.79
N LEU A 265 -19.66 -4.81 -11.08
CA LEU A 265 -20.97 -4.89 -11.71
C LEU A 265 -20.97 -5.94 -12.82
N LYS A 266 -21.83 -6.94 -12.68
CA LYS A 266 -22.23 -7.88 -13.74
C LYS A 266 -21.09 -8.76 -14.28
N GLN A 267 -20.17 -9.21 -13.42
CA GLN A 267 -19.20 -10.23 -13.80
C GLN A 267 -19.90 -11.57 -14.08
N THR A 268 -19.45 -12.26 -15.13
CA THR A 268 -20.08 -13.52 -15.59
C THR A 268 -19.52 -14.78 -14.93
N ASP A 269 -18.38 -14.70 -14.24
CA ASP A 269 -17.72 -15.83 -13.56
C ASP A 269 -17.54 -15.57 -12.06
N ALA A 270 -16.82 -14.52 -11.69
CA ALA A 270 -16.61 -14.10 -10.30
C ALA A 270 -16.37 -12.59 -10.21
N ALA A 271 -16.88 -11.93 -9.18
CA ALA A 271 -16.53 -10.55 -8.89
C ALA A 271 -15.07 -10.47 -8.38
N ILE A 272 -14.71 -11.31 -7.42
CA ILE A 272 -13.34 -11.39 -6.87
C ILE A 272 -12.88 -12.84 -6.92
N LEU A 273 -11.69 -13.08 -7.47
CA LEU A 273 -10.98 -14.35 -7.42
C LEU A 273 -9.67 -14.14 -6.66
N PHE A 274 -9.47 -14.85 -5.55
CA PHE A 274 -8.31 -14.67 -4.67
C PHE A 274 -7.65 -15.99 -4.31
N SER A 275 -6.32 -16.04 -4.45
CA SER A 275 -5.45 -17.08 -3.90
C SER A 275 -4.03 -16.56 -3.66
N GLY A 276 -3.92 -15.25 -3.48
CA GLY A 276 -2.67 -14.51 -3.34
C GLY A 276 -1.99 -14.69 -1.98
N ALA A 277 -0.84 -14.03 -1.82
CA ALA A 277 -0.01 -14.12 -0.63
C ALA A 277 -0.69 -13.48 0.60
N GLN A 278 -0.80 -14.27 1.67
CA GLN A 278 -1.41 -13.96 2.96
C GLN A 278 -2.86 -13.47 2.84
N ALA A 279 -3.30 -12.65 3.81
CA ALA A 279 -4.68 -12.26 3.96
C ALA A 279 -5.04 -11.04 3.10
N LEU A 280 -6.00 -11.18 2.20
CA LEU A 280 -6.64 -10.05 1.53
C LEU A 280 -7.44 -9.24 2.57
N SER A 281 -7.19 -7.94 2.66
CA SER A 281 -8.04 -7.01 3.41
C SER A 281 -8.90 -6.25 2.40
N ALA A 282 -10.20 -6.53 2.38
CA ALA A 282 -11.14 -5.87 1.47
C ALA A 282 -12.21 -5.14 2.27
N VAL A 283 -12.35 -3.84 2.00
CA VAL A 283 -13.24 -2.95 2.77
C VAL A 283 -14.04 -2.03 1.85
N GLY A 284 -15.33 -1.84 2.14
CA GLY A 284 -16.19 -0.98 1.32
C GLY A 284 -16.41 -1.57 -0.07
N ILE A 285 -16.92 -2.80 -0.14
CA ILE A 285 -17.08 -3.54 -1.40
C ILE A 285 -18.54 -3.61 -1.79
N LYS A 286 -18.85 -3.32 -3.05
CA LYS A 286 -20.19 -3.51 -3.62
C LYS A 286 -20.14 -4.40 -4.83
N ILE A 287 -20.89 -5.50 -4.79
CA ILE A 287 -21.02 -6.45 -5.88
C ILE A 287 -22.48 -6.50 -6.32
N VAL A 288 -22.74 -6.21 -7.59
CA VAL A 288 -24.01 -6.54 -8.26
C VAL A 288 -23.71 -7.69 -9.21
N SER A 289 -24.01 -8.91 -8.77
CA SER A 289 -23.55 -10.12 -9.45
C SER A 289 -24.18 -10.31 -10.82
N GLY A 290 -23.37 -10.68 -11.82
CA GLY A 290 -23.84 -11.15 -13.13
C GLY A 290 -23.93 -12.67 -13.23
N THR A 291 -23.59 -13.39 -12.16
CA THR A 291 -23.55 -14.86 -12.05
C THR A 291 -24.38 -15.33 -10.85
N ASN A 292 -24.83 -16.58 -10.86
CA ASN A 292 -25.36 -17.24 -9.67
C ASN A 292 -24.24 -17.57 -8.65
N GLY A 293 -22.98 -17.33 -9.00
CA GLY A 293 -21.85 -17.37 -8.07
C GLY A 293 -21.11 -18.71 -8.05
N PRO A 294 -20.13 -18.87 -7.14
CA PRO A 294 -19.75 -17.93 -6.08
C PRO A 294 -19.33 -16.55 -6.60
N ALA A 295 -19.88 -15.47 -6.01
CA ALA A 295 -19.51 -14.10 -6.40
C ALA A 295 -18.07 -13.76 -5.97
N ILE A 296 -17.63 -14.28 -4.81
CA ILE A 296 -16.24 -14.23 -4.36
C ILE A 296 -15.72 -15.66 -4.24
N LYS A 297 -14.59 -15.93 -4.91
CA LYS A 297 -13.92 -17.24 -4.91
C LYS A 297 -12.57 -17.12 -4.23
N ILE A 298 -12.40 -17.86 -3.14
CA ILE A 298 -11.15 -17.94 -2.39
C ILE A 298 -10.59 -19.35 -2.55
N GLU A 299 -9.45 -19.46 -3.23
CA GLU A 299 -8.86 -20.73 -3.65
C GLU A 299 -7.50 -20.97 -2.97
N LYS A 300 -7.06 -22.23 -2.98
CA LYS A 300 -5.68 -22.58 -2.63
C LYS A 300 -4.79 -22.29 -3.85
N ASN A 301 -3.61 -21.70 -3.63
CA ASN A 301 -2.56 -21.65 -4.64
C ASN A 301 -1.44 -22.64 -4.25
N ALA A 302 -1.26 -23.68 -5.07
CA ALA A 302 -0.29 -24.75 -4.80
C ALA A 302 1.18 -24.28 -4.85
N ALA A 303 1.46 -23.13 -5.48
CA ALA A 303 2.83 -22.61 -5.61
C ALA A 303 3.34 -21.89 -4.35
N ILE A 304 2.44 -21.45 -3.48
CA ILE A 304 2.73 -20.71 -2.23
C ILE A 304 1.80 -21.17 -1.10
N VAL A 305 1.55 -22.48 -1.03
CA VAL A 305 0.55 -23.10 -0.13
C VAL A 305 0.77 -22.72 1.33
N GLU A 306 2.00 -22.39 1.69
CA GLU A 306 2.44 -22.08 3.03
C GLU A 306 1.90 -20.73 3.54
N PHE A 307 1.59 -19.78 2.65
CA PHE A 307 1.26 -18.40 3.02
C PHE A 307 0.22 -17.75 2.10
N ASN A 308 -0.97 -18.35 1.91
CA ASN A 308 -1.93 -17.81 0.96
C ASN A 308 -3.42 -17.91 1.29
N GLY A 309 -4.17 -16.97 0.72
CA GLY A 309 -5.60 -17.10 0.46
C GLY A 309 -6.54 -16.75 1.62
N HIS A 310 -6.06 -16.24 2.75
CA HIS A 310 -6.97 -15.78 3.83
C HIS A 310 -7.70 -14.51 3.42
N VAL A 311 -8.86 -14.22 3.99
CA VAL A 311 -9.56 -12.97 3.69
C VAL A 311 -10.21 -12.37 4.93
N SER A 312 -10.17 -11.04 5.00
CA SER A 312 -11.06 -10.22 5.81
C SER A 312 -11.93 -9.38 4.88
N LEU A 313 -13.26 -9.56 4.92
CA LEU A 313 -14.22 -8.71 4.22
C LEU A 313 -14.94 -7.81 5.24
N VAL A 314 -14.87 -6.50 5.04
CA VAL A 314 -15.48 -5.51 5.94
C VAL A 314 -16.40 -4.60 5.15
N ASP A 315 -17.57 -4.28 5.69
CA ASP A 315 -18.50 -3.30 5.10
C ASP A 315 -18.76 -3.61 3.61
N THR A 316 -19.37 -4.77 3.36
CA THR A 316 -19.51 -5.36 2.01
C THR A 316 -20.96 -5.64 1.66
N GLU A 317 -21.37 -5.35 0.42
CA GLU A 317 -22.67 -5.67 -0.15
C GLU A 317 -22.52 -6.63 -1.34
N ILE A 318 -23.29 -7.72 -1.35
CA ILE A 318 -23.42 -8.63 -2.50
C ILE A 318 -24.89 -8.77 -2.89
N ILE A 319 -25.23 -8.36 -4.10
CA ILE A 319 -26.62 -8.33 -4.59
C ILE A 319 -26.74 -9.26 -5.79
N PHE A 320 -27.66 -10.23 -5.72
CA PHE A 320 -28.02 -11.09 -6.85
C PHE A 320 -29.29 -10.57 -7.55
N ASP A 321 -29.49 -10.95 -8.81
CA ASP A 321 -30.76 -10.67 -9.51
C ASP A 321 -31.89 -11.54 -8.92
N GLN A 322 -33.12 -11.02 -8.87
CA GLN A 322 -34.30 -11.75 -8.40
C GLN A 322 -34.76 -12.85 -9.37
N ARG A 323 -34.37 -12.76 -10.65
CA ARG A 323 -34.80 -13.74 -11.65
C ARG A 323 -34.42 -15.17 -11.21
N PRO A 324 -35.35 -16.15 -11.28
CA PRO A 324 -35.03 -17.54 -11.02
C PRO A 324 -34.19 -18.07 -12.20
N GLY A 325 -32.87 -17.91 -12.12
CA GLY A 325 -31.93 -18.63 -12.96
C GLY A 325 -31.71 -20.04 -12.42
N GLY A 326 -31.39 -21.01 -13.30
CA GLY A 326 -30.98 -22.33 -12.84
C GLY A 326 -29.68 -22.28 -12.02
N GLY A 327 -29.59 -23.02 -10.92
CA GLY A 327 -28.43 -23.08 -10.04
C GLY A 327 -28.57 -22.24 -8.75
N SER A 328 -27.72 -22.51 -7.76
CA SER A 328 -27.81 -21.89 -6.44
C SER A 328 -26.97 -20.61 -6.33
N LYS A 329 -27.59 -19.52 -5.86
CA LYS A 329 -26.99 -18.21 -5.63
C LYS A 329 -26.04 -18.24 -4.43
N THR A 330 -24.73 -18.24 -4.70
CA THR A 330 -23.70 -18.34 -3.66
C THR A 330 -22.90 -17.05 -3.56
N GLY A 331 -22.86 -16.44 -2.37
CA GLY A 331 -22.06 -15.24 -2.10
C GLY A 331 -20.57 -15.53 -2.17
N ILE A 332 -20.09 -16.35 -1.23
CA ILE A 332 -18.67 -16.62 -1.04
C ILE A 332 -18.42 -18.13 -1.09
N SER A 333 -17.35 -18.55 -1.75
CA SER A 333 -16.79 -19.88 -1.57
C SER A 333 -15.35 -19.77 -1.08
N SER A 334 -14.99 -20.54 -0.06
CA SER A 334 -13.63 -20.50 0.47
C SER A 334 -12.97 -21.84 0.71
N ALA A 335 -11.71 -21.94 0.29
CA ALA A 335 -10.79 -23.02 0.64
C ALA A 335 -9.76 -22.63 1.71
N ARG A 336 -9.89 -21.42 2.29
CA ARG A 336 -9.00 -20.84 3.30
C ARG A 336 -9.79 -20.11 4.40
N ASN A 337 -9.09 -19.65 5.43
CA ASN A 337 -9.71 -18.87 6.52
C ASN A 337 -10.47 -17.66 5.98
N VAL A 338 -11.67 -17.44 6.52
CA VAL A 338 -12.52 -16.31 6.20
C VAL A 338 -12.93 -15.59 7.46
N TYR A 339 -12.76 -14.27 7.45
CA TYR A 339 -13.34 -13.37 8.43
C TYR A 339 -14.25 -12.34 7.71
N LEU A 340 -15.47 -12.17 8.21
CA LEU A 340 -16.46 -11.21 7.71
C LEU A 340 -16.89 -10.30 8.84
N HIS A 341 -16.99 -9.00 8.59
CA HIS A 341 -17.51 -8.02 9.53
C HIS A 341 -18.45 -7.06 8.82
N ASN A 342 -19.70 -6.99 9.25
CA ASN A 342 -20.74 -6.14 8.68
C ASN A 342 -20.92 -6.36 7.15
N VAL A 343 -21.17 -7.61 6.76
CA VAL A 343 -21.36 -8.03 5.36
C VAL A 343 -22.82 -8.33 5.09
N TYR A 344 -23.34 -7.85 3.96
CA TYR A 344 -24.74 -7.96 3.58
C TYR A 344 -24.85 -8.68 2.25
N MET A 345 -25.84 -9.57 2.15
CA MET A 345 -26.18 -10.21 0.89
C MET A 345 -27.68 -10.16 0.64
N GLN A 346 -28.07 -9.91 -0.61
CA GLN A 346 -29.47 -9.89 -1.03
C GLN A 346 -29.75 -11.03 -2.01
N TYR A 347 -30.79 -11.82 -1.74
CA TYR A 347 -31.26 -12.94 -2.56
C TYR A 347 -30.24 -14.08 -2.73
N ALA A 348 -29.34 -14.26 -1.77
CA ALA A 348 -28.40 -15.38 -1.77
C ALA A 348 -29.06 -16.64 -1.20
N ASP A 349 -28.84 -17.80 -1.83
CA ASP A 349 -29.23 -19.10 -1.28
C ASP A 349 -28.22 -19.58 -0.23
N ASN A 350 -26.93 -19.38 -0.51
CA ASN A 350 -25.83 -19.62 0.42
C ASN A 350 -25.01 -18.34 0.55
N ALA A 351 -24.83 -17.86 1.78
CA ALA A 351 -23.97 -16.72 2.03
C ALA A 351 -22.49 -17.13 1.89
N ILE A 352 -22.10 -18.24 2.50
CA ILE A 352 -20.78 -18.84 2.36
C ILE A 352 -20.83 -20.36 2.29
N ILE A 353 -19.95 -20.95 1.48
CA ILE A 353 -19.65 -22.38 1.42
C ILE A 353 -18.15 -22.58 1.59
N ASN A 354 -17.75 -23.41 2.55
CA ASN A 354 -16.35 -23.72 2.83
C ASN A 354 -15.96 -25.08 2.24
N SER A 355 -14.68 -25.28 1.94
CA SER A 355 -14.18 -26.52 1.35
C SER A 355 -14.27 -27.74 2.26
N ASP A 356 -14.44 -27.56 3.56
CA ASP A 356 -14.67 -28.63 4.55
C ASP A 356 -16.14 -29.07 4.63
N GLY A 357 -17.02 -28.48 3.81
CA GLY A 357 -18.45 -28.78 3.76
C GLY A 357 -19.30 -27.93 4.70
N SER A 358 -18.69 -27.12 5.58
CA SER A 358 -19.41 -26.14 6.39
C SER A 358 -19.84 -24.92 5.56
N GLY A 359 -20.68 -24.06 6.15
CA GLY A 359 -21.10 -22.82 5.52
C GLY A 359 -22.33 -22.21 6.18
N LEU A 360 -22.71 -21.03 5.70
CA LEU A 360 -23.83 -20.26 6.20
C LEU A 360 -24.86 -20.09 5.08
N LYS A 361 -26.13 -20.39 5.40
CA LYS A 361 -27.25 -20.18 4.48
C LYS A 361 -27.52 -18.69 4.28
N GLY A 362 -27.96 -18.33 3.08
CA GLY A 362 -28.39 -16.98 2.77
C GLY A 362 -29.88 -16.78 3.04
N ASN A 363 -30.42 -15.67 2.53
CA ASN A 363 -31.85 -15.37 2.49
C ASN A 363 -32.30 -15.20 1.02
N PRO A 364 -32.87 -16.25 0.39
CA PRO A 364 -33.29 -16.21 -1.02
C PRO A 364 -34.36 -15.16 -1.33
N SER A 365 -35.16 -14.77 -0.32
CA SER A 365 -36.28 -13.83 -0.45
C SER A 365 -35.95 -12.40 -0.02
N GLY A 366 -34.79 -12.15 0.57
CA GLY A 366 -34.51 -10.88 1.23
C GLY A 366 -33.04 -10.64 1.50
N TRP A 367 -32.76 -9.90 2.58
CA TRP A 367 -31.41 -9.59 3.02
C TRP A 367 -30.94 -10.56 4.09
N ILE A 368 -29.65 -10.82 4.13
CA ILE A 368 -28.95 -11.33 5.31
C ILE A 368 -27.84 -10.35 5.66
N GLN A 369 -27.78 -9.96 6.94
CA GLN A 369 -26.68 -9.23 7.55
C GLN A 369 -25.85 -10.24 8.34
N ILE A 370 -24.59 -10.40 7.96
CA ILE A 370 -23.56 -11.07 8.74
C ILE A 370 -22.85 -9.98 9.54
N ASN A 371 -23.19 -9.86 10.81
CA ASN A 371 -22.52 -8.89 11.68
C ASN A 371 -21.06 -9.29 11.89
N GLU A 372 -20.83 -10.56 12.18
CA GLU A 372 -19.48 -11.13 12.29
C GLU A 372 -19.50 -12.62 11.95
N TYR A 373 -18.51 -13.07 11.20
CA TYR A 373 -18.29 -14.47 10.90
C TYR A 373 -16.80 -14.75 10.84
N ALA A 374 -16.34 -15.79 11.52
CA ALA A 374 -14.98 -16.29 11.45
C ALA A 374 -15.04 -17.80 11.21
N HIS A 375 -14.34 -18.30 10.20
CA HIS A 375 -14.20 -19.74 10.00
C HIS A 375 -12.78 -20.09 9.59
N ALA A 376 -12.12 -20.89 10.42
CA ALA A 376 -10.78 -21.38 10.16
C ALA A 376 -10.84 -22.66 9.32
N ILE A 377 -9.92 -22.79 8.38
CA ILE A 377 -9.68 -24.00 7.61
C ILE A 377 -8.26 -24.45 7.91
N ASP A 378 -8.16 -25.64 8.51
CA ASP A 378 -6.91 -26.22 8.97
C ASP A 378 -5.84 -26.27 7.86
N TYR A 379 -4.61 -25.93 8.22
CA TYR A 379 -3.49 -26.02 7.29
C TYR A 379 -2.97 -27.44 7.16
N GLU A 380 -2.44 -27.71 5.98
CA GLU A 380 -1.58 -28.86 5.75
C GLU A 380 -0.27 -28.68 6.53
N GLU A 381 0.37 -29.80 6.87
CA GLU A 381 1.67 -29.80 7.55
C GLU A 381 2.71 -29.11 6.65
N MET A 382 3.43 -28.13 7.20
CA MET A 382 4.39 -27.36 6.43
C MET A 382 5.59 -28.24 6.07
N PRO A 383 6.02 -28.27 4.80
CA PRO A 383 7.07 -29.17 4.37
C PRO A 383 8.41 -28.82 5.04
N ASP A 384 9.24 -29.84 5.28
CA ASP A 384 10.58 -29.75 5.89
C ASP A 384 11.64 -29.10 4.96
N LYS A 385 11.26 -27.99 4.32
CA LYS A 385 12.10 -27.24 3.38
C LYS A 385 12.79 -26.05 4.04
N ILE A 386 12.22 -25.52 5.13
CA ILE A 386 12.67 -24.27 5.75
C ILE A 386 13.63 -24.55 6.90
N PHE A 387 13.35 -25.44 7.84
CA PHE A 387 14.17 -25.52 9.06
C PHE A 387 15.07 -26.77 9.17
N LYS A 388 15.07 -27.67 8.17
CA LYS A 388 15.80 -28.95 8.11
C LYS A 388 15.57 -29.83 9.35
N ASN A 389 14.75 -30.87 9.21
CA ASN A 389 14.25 -31.77 10.26
C ASN A 389 13.27 -31.11 11.23
N ILE A 390 12.56 -30.05 10.82
CA ILE A 390 11.52 -29.41 11.63
C ILE A 390 10.27 -29.26 10.78
N SER A 391 9.31 -30.13 11.07
CA SER A 391 7.93 -29.99 10.61
C SER A 391 7.12 -29.21 11.64
N TYR A 392 6.19 -28.38 11.17
CA TYR A 392 5.24 -27.65 12.00
C TYR A 392 3.92 -27.43 11.25
N LYS A 393 2.84 -27.22 12.01
CA LYS A 393 1.53 -26.89 11.48
C LYS A 393 1.02 -25.67 12.23
N TYR A 394 0.57 -24.66 11.47
CA TYR A 394 -0.15 -23.54 12.07
C TYR A 394 -1.59 -23.92 12.37
N SER A 395 -2.13 -23.35 13.44
CA SER A 395 -3.56 -23.37 13.74
C SER A 395 -4.10 -21.95 13.74
N SER A 396 -5.37 -21.78 13.41
CA SER A 396 -6.02 -20.47 13.32
C SER A 396 -7.20 -20.34 14.27
N PRO A 397 -6.96 -20.37 15.59
CA PRO A 397 -8.02 -20.37 16.58
C PRO A 397 -8.80 -19.05 16.61
N VAL A 398 -10.00 -19.12 17.18
CA VAL A 398 -10.78 -17.95 17.59
C VAL A 398 -10.64 -17.75 19.10
N TYR A 399 -10.15 -16.57 19.48
CA TYR A 399 -10.07 -16.07 20.85
C TYR A 399 -11.12 -14.98 21.07
N CYS A 400 -11.92 -15.14 22.13
CA CYS A 400 -12.90 -14.17 22.59
C CYS A 400 -12.76 -13.95 24.09
N ASP A 401 -12.55 -12.70 24.51
CA ASP A 401 -12.43 -12.28 25.91
C ASP A 401 -11.38 -13.10 26.68
N GLY A 402 -10.21 -13.31 26.07
CA GLY A 402 -9.10 -14.06 26.63
C GLY A 402 -9.24 -15.58 26.57
N LYS A 403 -10.38 -16.10 26.07
CA LYS A 403 -10.64 -17.55 25.99
C LYS A 403 -10.62 -18.03 24.55
N LYS A 404 -9.91 -19.13 24.32
CA LYS A 404 -10.05 -19.91 23.08
C LYS A 404 -11.42 -20.59 23.09
N ILE A 405 -12.28 -20.27 22.13
CA ILE A 405 -13.66 -20.77 22.10
C ILE A 405 -13.85 -21.92 21.12
N THR A 406 -13.44 -21.75 19.87
CA THR A 406 -13.70 -22.64 18.72
C THR A 406 -12.78 -22.27 17.55
N ASP A 407 -12.91 -22.99 16.43
CA ASP A 407 -12.32 -22.63 15.13
C ASP A 407 -13.29 -21.81 14.24
N SER A 408 -14.55 -21.65 14.67
CA SER A 408 -15.57 -20.88 13.96
C SER A 408 -16.50 -20.07 14.87
N TYR A 409 -16.97 -18.92 14.39
CA TYR A 409 -17.88 -18.01 15.09
C TYR A 409 -18.85 -17.38 14.09
N GLU A 410 -20.14 -17.33 14.42
CA GLU A 410 -21.17 -16.82 13.51
C GLU A 410 -22.18 -15.94 14.25
N ASN A 411 -22.44 -14.74 13.73
CA ASN A 411 -23.47 -13.83 14.21
C ASN A 411 -24.12 -13.12 13.01
N TYR A 412 -25.38 -13.44 12.74
CA TYR A 412 -26.13 -12.93 11.59
C TYR A 412 -27.61 -12.72 11.89
N LYS A 413 -28.26 -11.89 11.07
CA LYS A 413 -29.70 -11.60 11.10
C LYS A 413 -30.24 -11.50 9.69
N ASN A 414 -31.45 -12.00 9.47
CA ASN A 414 -32.16 -11.83 8.21
C ASN A 414 -32.94 -10.51 8.18
N ASP A 415 -33.24 -10.06 6.97
CA ASP A 415 -34.11 -8.93 6.64
C ASP A 415 -33.64 -7.57 7.17
N ILE A 416 -32.33 -7.45 7.41
CA ILE A 416 -31.65 -6.19 7.69
C ILE A 416 -30.89 -5.73 6.45
N LYS A 417 -31.22 -4.53 5.96
CA LYS A 417 -30.52 -3.88 4.84
C LYS A 417 -29.32 -3.06 5.33
N PRO A 418 -28.32 -2.79 4.47
CA PRO A 418 -27.24 -1.86 4.78
C PRO A 418 -27.74 -0.47 5.20
N GLU A 419 -27.05 0.13 6.17
CA GLU A 419 -27.42 1.46 6.73
C GLU A 419 -26.89 2.63 5.90
N CYS A 420 -25.82 2.42 5.12
CA CYS A 420 -25.17 3.46 4.32
C CYS A 420 -24.48 2.86 3.10
N ASP A 421 -23.99 3.73 2.20
CA ASP A 421 -23.12 3.32 1.09
C ASP A 421 -21.70 3.05 1.63
N PHE A 422 -21.33 1.77 1.76
CA PHE A 422 -20.02 1.38 2.26
C PHE A 422 -18.86 1.79 1.34
N VAL A 423 -19.09 1.87 0.02
CA VAL A 423 -18.04 2.33 -0.91
C VAL A 423 -17.69 3.78 -0.58
N GLN A 424 -18.70 4.65 -0.46
CA GLN A 424 -18.47 6.06 -0.12
C GLN A 424 -17.97 6.26 1.31
N LYS A 425 -18.41 5.42 2.27
CA LYS A 425 -17.91 5.44 3.65
C LYS A 425 -16.39 5.28 3.71
N HIS A 426 -15.81 4.44 2.85
CA HIS A 426 -14.38 4.11 2.86
C HIS A 426 -13.54 4.87 1.85
N LEU A 427 -14.12 5.82 1.13
CA LEU A 427 -13.39 6.68 0.19
C LEU A 427 -13.34 8.12 0.67
N TRP A 428 -12.44 8.87 0.05
CA TRP A 428 -12.45 10.33 0.08
C TRP A 428 -13.68 10.88 -0.65
N LYS A 429 -13.98 12.18 -0.46
CA LYS A 429 -15.09 12.85 -1.16
C LYS A 429 -14.86 12.84 -2.67
N ALA A 430 -15.93 12.69 -3.45
CA ALA A 430 -15.85 12.60 -4.92
C ALA A 430 -15.27 13.87 -5.59
N ASP A 431 -15.38 15.03 -4.95
CA ASP A 431 -14.81 16.32 -5.37
C ASP A 431 -13.40 16.56 -4.79
N PHE A 432 -12.61 15.49 -4.64
CA PHE A 432 -11.27 15.55 -4.09
C PHE A 432 -10.39 16.59 -4.81
N PRO A 433 -9.69 17.48 -4.08
CA PRO A 433 -8.88 18.53 -4.68
C PRO A 433 -7.67 17.96 -5.43
N ALA A 434 -7.33 18.62 -6.52
CA ALA A 434 -6.14 18.37 -7.31
C ALA A 434 -5.45 19.71 -7.65
N TRP A 435 -4.27 19.63 -8.28
CA TRP A 435 -3.55 20.83 -8.71
C TRP A 435 -4.28 21.63 -9.80
N GLU A 436 -5.22 20.99 -10.51
CA GLU A 436 -6.10 21.64 -11.49
C GLU A 436 -7.39 22.22 -10.88
N SER A 437 -7.64 22.01 -9.58
CA SER A 437 -8.87 22.46 -8.94
C SER A 437 -8.93 24.00 -8.90
N PRO A 438 -10.14 24.59 -9.03
CA PRO A 438 -10.32 26.03 -8.81
C PRO A 438 -9.76 26.46 -7.45
N GLY A 439 -8.98 27.54 -7.43
CA GLY A 439 -8.35 28.06 -6.21
C GLY A 439 -7.00 27.42 -5.86
N ALA A 440 -6.53 26.42 -6.61
CA ALA A 440 -5.18 25.89 -6.44
C ALA A 440 -4.11 26.92 -6.81
N VAL A 441 -3.13 27.13 -5.93
CA VAL A 441 -1.99 28.02 -6.16
C VAL A 441 -0.68 27.24 -6.27
N ASN A 442 0.10 27.52 -7.31
CA ASN A 442 1.43 26.96 -7.49
C ASN A 442 2.45 27.81 -6.74
N ILE A 443 3.14 27.23 -5.74
CA ILE A 443 4.08 27.98 -4.89
C ILE A 443 5.36 28.44 -5.61
N LYS A 444 5.67 27.91 -6.79
CA LYS A 444 6.80 28.40 -7.61
C LYS A 444 6.46 29.68 -8.37
N ASN A 445 5.17 29.98 -8.54
CA ASN A 445 4.74 31.19 -9.23
C ASN A 445 4.73 32.41 -8.28
N PRO A 446 4.78 33.65 -8.82
CA PRO A 446 4.46 34.83 -8.04
C PRO A 446 3.07 34.72 -7.40
N ALA A 447 2.88 35.17 -6.16
CA ALA A 447 3.81 35.94 -5.33
C ALA A 447 4.75 35.11 -4.43
N TYR A 448 4.67 33.78 -4.45
CA TYR A 448 5.38 32.91 -3.49
C TYR A 448 6.84 32.65 -3.90
N ASN A 449 7.10 32.44 -5.19
CA ASN A 449 8.44 32.31 -5.76
C ASN A 449 9.34 31.26 -5.09
N ALA A 450 8.75 30.21 -4.50
CA ALA A 450 9.49 29.08 -3.93
C ALA A 450 10.42 28.48 -5.00
N LYS A 451 11.62 28.08 -4.60
CA LYS A 451 12.65 27.55 -5.51
C LYS A 451 12.49 26.05 -5.71
N GLY A 452 12.21 25.30 -4.65
CA GLY A 452 12.12 23.86 -4.69
C GLY A 452 13.42 23.18 -5.15
N ASN A 453 14.57 23.76 -4.83
CA ASN A 453 15.90 23.31 -5.29
C ASN A 453 16.69 22.54 -4.22
N GLY A 454 16.14 22.32 -3.03
CA GLY A 454 16.78 21.63 -1.89
C GLY A 454 17.78 22.48 -1.10
N CYS A 455 18.06 23.71 -1.54
CA CYS A 455 19.09 24.57 -0.95
C CYS A 455 18.53 25.90 -0.43
N SER A 456 17.69 26.57 -1.22
CA SER A 456 17.03 27.81 -0.84
C SER A 456 16.00 27.55 0.25
N ASP A 457 15.91 28.47 1.21
CA ASP A 457 14.88 28.41 2.24
C ASP A 457 13.52 28.82 1.64
N ASP A 458 12.63 27.85 1.51
CA ASP A 458 11.28 28.00 0.97
C ASP A 458 10.23 28.16 2.08
N THR A 459 10.64 28.30 3.34
CA THR A 459 9.70 28.32 4.48
C THR A 459 8.67 29.44 4.37
N GLU A 460 9.10 30.67 4.11
CA GLU A 460 8.19 31.82 4.05
C GLU A 460 7.26 31.74 2.86
N ALA A 461 7.75 31.26 1.71
CA ALA A 461 6.95 31.06 0.51
C ALA A 461 5.82 30.05 0.76
N LEU A 462 6.15 28.90 1.36
CA LEU A 462 5.18 27.85 1.67
C LEU A 462 4.19 28.29 2.75
N GLN A 463 4.68 28.87 3.86
CA GLN A 463 3.80 29.32 4.95
C GLN A 463 2.86 30.43 4.48
N LYS A 464 3.34 31.37 3.65
CA LYS A 464 2.50 32.43 3.07
C LYS A 464 1.40 31.85 2.18
N ALA A 465 1.72 30.88 1.33
CA ALA A 465 0.73 30.20 0.49
C ALA A 465 -0.35 29.50 1.34
N ILE A 466 0.06 28.81 2.41
CA ILE A 466 -0.87 28.18 3.36
C ILE A 466 -1.76 29.22 4.03
N ASN A 467 -1.21 30.37 4.45
CA ASN A 467 -1.98 31.41 5.13
C ASN A 467 -3.02 32.07 4.21
N GLU A 468 -2.76 32.15 2.91
CA GLU A 468 -3.60 32.87 1.94
C GLU A 468 -4.58 31.96 1.18
N HIS A 469 -4.27 30.67 1.02
CA HIS A 469 -5.02 29.75 0.16
C HIS A 469 -5.30 28.41 0.82
N GLU A 470 -6.39 27.79 0.39
CA GLU A 470 -6.81 26.47 0.84
C GLU A 470 -6.06 25.35 0.11
N ILE A 471 -5.91 25.47 -1.21
CA ILE A 471 -5.28 24.46 -2.08
C ILE A 471 -3.90 24.94 -2.52
N ILE A 472 -2.86 24.29 -2.00
CA ILE A 472 -1.46 24.62 -2.25
C ILE A 472 -0.86 23.51 -3.11
N PHE A 473 -0.51 23.85 -4.35
CA PHE A 473 0.19 22.96 -5.25
C PHE A 473 1.71 23.08 -5.06
N LEU A 474 2.34 21.94 -4.80
CA LEU A 474 3.78 21.70 -4.71
C LEU A 474 4.25 21.02 -6.02
N PRO A 475 4.78 21.76 -7.00
CA PRO A 475 5.37 21.13 -8.18
C PRO A 475 6.56 20.22 -7.82
N LYS A 476 7.08 19.43 -8.78
CA LYS A 476 8.32 18.66 -8.57
C LYS A 476 9.44 19.56 -8.03
N GLY A 477 10.04 19.16 -6.92
CA GLY A 477 11.05 19.95 -6.22
C GLY A 477 11.30 19.45 -4.79
N TYR A 478 12.43 19.91 -4.25
CA TYR A 478 12.79 19.78 -2.85
C TYR A 478 12.65 21.13 -2.16
N TYR A 479 11.65 21.27 -1.31
CA TYR A 479 11.32 22.51 -0.60
C TYR A 479 11.99 22.46 0.77
N ARG A 480 13.20 23.02 0.85
CA ARG A 480 13.94 23.10 2.12
C ARG A 480 13.24 24.11 3.02
N ILE A 481 12.96 23.71 4.25
CA ILE A 481 12.45 24.58 5.31
C ILE A 481 13.47 24.72 6.43
N THR A 482 13.37 25.80 7.20
CA THR A 482 14.25 26.11 8.34
C THR A 482 13.49 26.25 9.65
N ARG A 483 12.16 26.14 9.62
CA ARG A 483 11.23 26.11 10.77
C ARG A 483 9.99 25.29 10.42
N THR A 484 9.24 24.86 11.43
CA THR A 484 7.97 24.14 11.27
C THR A 484 7.00 24.90 10.36
N ILE A 485 6.36 24.17 9.45
CA ILE A 485 5.23 24.64 8.65
C ILE A 485 3.94 24.28 9.38
N THR A 486 3.07 25.25 9.62
CA THR A 486 1.80 25.05 10.32
C THR A 486 0.64 25.17 9.34
N CYS A 487 -0.15 24.11 9.21
CA CYS A 487 -1.36 24.11 8.40
C CYS A 487 -2.53 24.79 9.12
N ARG A 488 -3.44 25.37 8.32
CA ARG A 488 -4.80 25.75 8.75
C ARG A 488 -5.72 24.53 8.72
N PRO A 489 -6.88 24.55 9.41
CA PRO A 489 -7.83 23.42 9.42
C PRO A 489 -8.21 22.91 8.02
N GLU A 490 -8.33 23.80 7.04
CA GLU A 490 -8.73 23.54 5.66
C GLU A 490 -7.57 23.35 4.68
N THR A 491 -6.30 23.32 5.14
CA THR A 491 -5.14 23.23 4.24
C THR A 491 -5.13 21.94 3.43
N LYS A 492 -4.96 22.07 2.10
CA LYS A 492 -4.81 20.99 1.14
C LYS A 492 -3.44 21.13 0.46
N LEU A 493 -2.47 20.32 0.87
CA LEU A 493 -1.16 20.23 0.21
C LEU A 493 -1.21 19.15 -0.87
N ILE A 494 -1.05 19.58 -2.12
CA ILE A 494 -1.15 18.73 -3.31
C ILE A 494 0.20 18.72 -4.00
N GLY A 495 0.87 17.58 -4.09
CA GLY A 495 2.06 17.39 -4.90
C GLY A 495 1.77 16.65 -6.22
N VAL A 496 2.79 16.50 -7.07
CA VAL A 496 2.65 15.69 -8.30
C VAL A 496 2.81 14.19 -8.02
N ALA A 497 3.70 13.83 -7.10
CA ALA A 497 3.87 12.48 -6.57
C ALA A 497 4.73 12.53 -5.29
N ARG A 498 4.51 11.60 -4.37
CA ARG A 498 5.15 11.59 -3.03
C ARG A 498 6.66 11.75 -2.99
N HIS A 499 7.38 11.23 -3.99
CA HIS A 499 8.84 11.32 -4.07
C HIS A 499 9.32 12.47 -4.98
N LEU A 500 8.42 13.13 -5.70
CA LEU A 500 8.74 14.23 -6.62
C LEU A 500 8.52 15.61 -5.97
N SER A 501 7.55 15.74 -5.06
CA SER A 501 7.20 16.98 -4.36
C SER A 501 7.50 16.82 -2.87
N VAL A 502 8.70 17.19 -2.43
CA VAL A 502 9.22 16.83 -1.10
C VAL A 502 9.51 18.08 -0.27
N ILE A 503 8.90 18.18 0.91
CA ILE A 503 9.30 19.12 1.97
C ILE A 503 10.39 18.44 2.79
N LEU A 504 11.51 19.13 3.01
CA LEU A 504 12.64 18.58 3.77
C LEU A 504 13.42 19.63 4.54
N ILE A 505 14.39 19.18 5.33
CA ILE A 505 15.41 20.00 5.97
C ILE A 505 16.80 19.53 5.53
N GLN A 506 17.84 20.37 5.71
CA GLN A 506 19.21 19.87 5.62
C GLN A 506 19.59 19.08 6.87
N LYS A 507 20.71 18.35 6.80
CA LYS A 507 21.23 17.53 7.91
C LYS A 507 21.42 18.32 9.21
N GLN A 508 21.74 19.61 9.08
CA GLN A 508 21.93 20.53 10.20
C GLN A 508 21.08 21.78 9.95
N GLU A 509 20.01 21.92 10.72
CA GLU A 509 19.19 23.14 10.77
C GLU A 509 19.07 23.60 12.23
N PRO A 510 19.42 24.84 12.58
CA PRO A 510 19.43 25.30 13.98
C PRO A 510 18.09 25.17 14.72
N PHE A 511 16.96 25.31 14.02
CA PHE A 511 15.63 25.16 14.62
C PHE A 511 15.31 23.70 15.00
N PHE A 512 15.98 22.73 14.38
CA PHE A 512 15.74 21.30 14.50
C PHE A 512 16.93 20.55 15.13
N SER A 513 17.83 21.26 15.83
CA SER A 513 19.08 20.69 16.32
C SER A 513 19.00 20.06 17.71
N ASP A 514 17.86 20.15 18.40
CA ASP A 514 17.68 19.67 19.77
C ASP A 514 16.94 18.31 19.78
N PRO A 515 17.62 17.17 20.01
CA PRO A 515 17.01 15.84 20.04
C PRO A 515 16.06 15.62 21.21
N GLU A 516 16.27 16.31 22.34
CA GLU A 516 15.44 16.19 23.54
C GLU A 516 14.12 16.96 23.38
N ASN A 517 14.12 17.98 22.51
CA ASN A 517 12.95 18.80 22.19
C ASN A 517 12.68 18.80 20.68
N ALA A 518 12.61 17.60 20.09
CA ALA A 518 12.41 17.46 18.65
C ALA A 518 11.13 18.15 18.16
N ARG A 519 11.18 18.71 16.94
CA ARG A 519 10.09 19.51 16.36
C ARG A 519 9.58 18.92 15.03
N PRO A 520 8.28 19.07 14.71
CA PRO A 520 7.74 18.58 13.46
C PRO A 520 8.19 19.44 12.28
N LEU A 521 8.39 18.84 11.10
CA LEU A 521 8.51 19.62 9.86
C LEU A 521 7.16 20.23 9.47
N LEU A 522 6.11 19.41 9.55
CA LEU A 522 4.73 19.82 9.27
C LEU A 522 3.84 19.52 10.48
N GLU A 523 3.08 20.53 10.92
CA GLU A 523 2.05 20.38 11.96
C GLU A 523 0.68 20.74 11.37
N THR A 524 -0.31 19.87 11.55
CA THR A 524 -1.70 20.17 11.19
C THR A 524 -2.42 20.88 12.32
N ALA A 525 -3.45 21.66 12.00
CA ALA A 525 -4.32 22.26 13.02
C ALA A 525 -4.90 21.18 13.96
N ASP A 526 -4.91 21.47 15.26
CA ASP A 526 -5.57 20.63 16.27
C ASP A 526 -7.04 21.00 16.38
N ASP A 527 -7.83 20.55 15.41
CA ASP A 527 -9.23 20.92 15.26
C ASP A 527 -10.05 19.70 14.79
N PRO A 528 -11.08 19.27 15.53
CA PRO A 528 -11.93 18.14 15.13
C PRO A 528 -12.75 18.39 13.86
N GLY A 529 -12.94 19.66 13.48
CA GLY A 529 -13.59 20.10 12.25
C GLY A 529 -12.65 20.24 11.04
N ALA A 530 -11.34 20.11 11.23
CA ALA A 530 -10.36 20.23 10.14
C ALA A 530 -10.62 19.22 9.00
N GLU A 531 -10.39 19.68 7.77
CA GLU A 531 -10.49 18.91 6.53
C GLU A 531 -9.14 18.95 5.79
N THR A 532 -8.05 18.70 6.52
CA THR A 532 -6.69 18.80 5.97
C THR A 532 -6.41 17.67 5.00
N ILE A 533 -5.80 17.97 3.85
CA ILE A 533 -5.45 16.96 2.83
C ILE A 533 -3.97 17.01 2.53
N LEU A 534 -3.30 15.85 2.62
CA LEU A 534 -1.97 15.62 2.07
C LEU A 534 -2.11 14.61 0.92
N PHE A 535 -1.89 15.07 -0.31
CA PHE A 535 -1.99 14.22 -1.50
C PHE A 535 -0.75 14.35 -2.38
N GLY A 536 -0.11 13.22 -2.69
CA GLY A 536 0.97 13.20 -3.68
C GLY A 536 2.22 14.01 -3.28
N CYS A 537 2.47 14.22 -2.00
CA CYS A 537 3.64 14.95 -1.49
C CYS A 537 4.40 14.14 -0.42
N GLY A 538 5.68 14.44 -0.27
CA GLY A 538 6.58 13.82 0.70
C GLY A 538 7.02 14.82 1.77
N ILE A 539 7.24 14.32 2.99
CA ILE A 539 7.86 15.04 4.10
C ILE A 539 9.02 14.17 4.57
N GLU A 540 10.24 14.57 4.24
CA GLU A 540 11.43 13.74 4.42
C GLU A 540 12.41 14.38 5.40
N ILE A 541 12.94 13.56 6.29
CA ILE A 541 13.94 13.97 7.28
C ILE A 541 15.25 13.23 7.06
N PRO A 542 16.36 13.95 6.85
CA PRO A 542 17.69 13.34 6.86
C PRO A 542 17.91 12.58 8.16
N VAL A 543 18.48 11.39 8.05
CA VAL A 543 18.65 10.48 9.19
C VAL A 543 19.49 11.10 10.31
N GLU A 544 20.37 12.04 9.98
CA GLU A 544 21.19 12.85 10.87
C GLU A 544 20.41 13.85 11.74
N ALA A 545 19.25 14.33 11.27
CA ALA A 545 18.50 15.39 11.94
C ALA A 545 17.59 14.82 13.03
N THR A 546 18.18 14.44 14.17
CA THR A 546 17.48 13.75 15.27
C THR A 546 16.59 14.66 16.11
N GLY A 547 16.77 15.99 16.05
CA GLY A 547 15.88 17.00 16.62
C GLY A 547 14.68 17.38 15.72
N ALA A 548 14.42 16.60 14.68
CA ALA A 548 13.23 16.74 13.83
C ALA A 548 12.43 15.43 13.76
N TYR A 549 11.12 15.56 13.60
CA TYR A 549 10.22 14.49 13.14
C TYR A 549 9.25 14.99 12.06
N ALA A 550 8.69 14.07 11.27
CA ALA A 550 8.14 14.42 9.96
C ALA A 550 6.81 15.13 10.09
N LEU A 551 5.90 14.57 10.87
CA LEU A 551 4.50 14.99 10.89
C LEU A 551 3.91 14.94 12.30
N LEU A 552 3.35 16.07 12.72
CA LEU A 552 2.42 16.16 13.83
C LEU A 552 1.00 16.29 13.28
N TRP A 553 0.22 15.20 13.36
CA TRP A 553 -1.13 15.10 12.81
C TRP A 553 -2.17 15.18 13.92
N ARG A 554 -2.92 16.27 13.92
CA ARG A 554 -3.90 16.65 14.94
C ARG A 554 -5.26 17.05 14.37
N CYS A 555 -5.46 16.89 13.07
CA CYS A 555 -6.68 17.31 12.38
C CYS A 555 -7.78 16.24 12.40
N GLY A 556 -9.03 16.69 12.32
CA GLY A 556 -10.24 15.89 12.48
C GLY A 556 -10.56 14.87 11.39
N GLY A 557 -11.63 14.10 11.62
CA GLY A 557 -11.97 12.87 10.88
C GLY A 557 -12.32 13.02 9.38
N LYS A 558 -12.42 14.24 8.88
CA LYS A 558 -12.61 14.53 7.45
C LYS A 558 -11.29 14.70 6.68
N SER A 559 -10.17 14.72 7.41
CA SER A 559 -8.83 14.88 6.86
C SER A 559 -8.35 13.61 6.14
N VAL A 560 -7.50 13.77 5.14
CA VAL A 560 -7.06 12.68 4.27
C VAL A 560 -5.54 12.72 4.04
N PHE A 561 -4.87 11.61 4.29
CA PHE A 561 -3.51 11.33 3.87
C PHE A 561 -3.57 10.31 2.73
N ARG A 562 -3.25 10.70 1.49
CA ARG A 562 -3.44 9.84 0.32
C ARG A 562 -2.23 9.87 -0.59
N SER A 563 -1.64 8.71 -0.89
CA SER A 563 -0.47 8.63 -1.78
C SER A 563 0.62 9.64 -1.42
N ALA A 564 0.75 9.93 -0.13
CA ALA A 564 1.71 10.85 0.46
C ALA A 564 2.76 10.05 1.24
N HIS A 565 3.85 10.72 1.65
CA HIS A 565 4.89 10.14 2.48
C HIS A 565 5.24 11.09 3.61
N ALA A 566 5.47 10.55 4.80
CA ALA A 566 6.12 11.25 5.89
C ALA A 566 7.11 10.26 6.52
N GLY A 567 8.40 10.56 6.49
CA GLY A 567 9.40 9.61 6.95
C GLY A 567 10.84 9.96 6.63
N LEU A 568 11.65 8.93 6.51
CA LEU A 568 13.06 9.03 6.14
C LEU A 568 13.21 8.91 4.62
N PRO A 569 14.14 9.64 3.99
CA PRO A 569 14.38 9.53 2.56
C PRO A 569 14.90 8.13 2.19
N PRO A 570 14.73 7.71 0.92
CA PRO A 570 15.33 6.49 0.41
C PRO A 570 16.83 6.42 0.70
N LYS A 571 17.29 5.45 1.49
CA LYS A 571 18.73 5.19 1.65
C LYS A 571 19.28 4.38 0.48
N SER A 572 20.60 4.38 0.30
CA SER A 572 21.25 3.18 -0.22
C SER A 572 21.10 2.11 0.87
N ILE A 573 20.52 0.96 0.51
CA ILE A 573 20.49 -0.22 1.38
C ILE A 573 21.92 -0.54 1.90
N GLU A 574 22.98 -0.14 1.20
CA GLU A 574 24.37 -0.30 1.69
C GLU A 574 24.84 0.70 2.75
N ALA A 575 24.23 1.87 2.94
CA ALA A 575 24.50 2.66 4.15
C ALA A 575 24.07 1.91 5.43
N GLN A 576 23.25 0.85 5.30
CA GLN A 576 22.94 -0.09 6.38
C GLN A 576 24.02 -1.17 6.59
N MET A 577 24.95 -1.37 5.65
CA MET A 577 25.88 -2.51 5.64
C MET A 577 27.36 -2.17 5.77
N GLU A 578 27.81 -0.96 5.38
CA GLU A 578 29.25 -0.67 5.26
C GLU A 578 29.90 0.15 6.37
N GLU A 579 29.17 0.93 7.17
CA GLU A 579 29.79 1.50 8.38
C GLU A 579 29.79 0.44 9.50
N GLU A 580 30.98 0.17 10.03
CA GLU A 580 31.27 -0.87 11.00
C GLU A 580 30.42 -0.74 12.28
N GLY A 581 29.21 -1.32 12.29
CA GLY A 581 28.38 -1.53 13.49
C GLY A 581 27.17 -0.58 13.64
N PHE A 582 25.97 -1.08 13.29
CA PHE A 582 24.70 -0.66 13.92
C PHE A 582 24.54 -1.41 15.26
N PRO A 583 23.76 -0.96 16.27
CA PRO A 583 23.09 0.34 16.52
C PRO A 583 23.88 1.28 17.47
N ASP A 584 25.07 0.86 17.91
CA ASP A 584 25.90 1.58 18.87
C ASP A 584 27.06 2.34 18.21
N HIS A 585 26.87 2.93 17.02
CA HIS A 585 27.95 3.73 16.43
C HIS A 585 28.05 5.06 17.23
N PRO A 586 29.11 5.27 18.04
CA PRO A 586 29.17 6.41 18.97
C PRO A 586 29.26 7.78 18.24
N ALA A 587 29.35 7.79 16.91
CA ALA A 587 29.43 9.01 16.13
C ALA A 587 28.08 9.63 15.72
N PHE A 588 26.94 8.97 15.96
CA PHE A 588 25.62 9.51 15.61
C PHE A 588 24.73 9.68 16.84
N PRO A 589 24.06 10.84 17.01
CA PRO A 589 23.11 11.02 18.10
C PRO A 589 21.93 10.04 17.95
N GLN A 590 21.39 9.58 19.08
CA GLN A 590 20.19 8.74 19.04
C GLN A 590 18.99 9.55 18.54
N ARG A 591 18.13 8.90 17.75
CA ARG A 591 16.82 9.42 17.39
C ARG A 591 15.80 8.92 18.41
N LEU A 592 15.32 9.80 19.27
CA LEU A 592 14.32 9.46 20.29
C LEU A 592 12.89 9.71 19.79
N ALA A 593 12.67 10.81 19.09
CA ALA A 593 11.33 11.22 18.66
C ALA A 593 10.73 10.30 17.58
N PRO A 594 9.46 9.86 17.71
CA PRO A 594 8.75 9.15 16.64
C PRO A 594 8.74 9.93 15.33
N LEU A 595 8.72 9.28 14.17
CA LEU A 595 8.65 10.00 12.87
C LEU A 595 7.31 10.72 12.69
N ILE A 596 6.23 10.06 13.10
CA ILE A 596 4.87 10.58 12.99
C ILE A 596 4.22 10.48 14.36
N ILE A 597 3.62 11.58 14.78
CA ILE A 597 2.80 11.64 15.99
C ILE A 597 1.38 12.00 15.58
N ILE A 598 0.43 11.14 15.90
CA ILE A 598 -1.00 11.38 15.75
C ILE A 598 -1.59 11.58 17.15
N THR A 599 -2.12 12.76 17.44
CA THR A 599 -2.57 13.12 18.80
C THR A 599 -3.64 14.20 18.82
N GLY A 600 -4.25 14.48 19.98
CA GLY A 600 -5.30 15.49 20.10
C GLY A 600 -6.52 15.09 19.26
N ASN A 601 -6.90 15.94 18.29
CA ASN A 601 -7.98 15.62 17.35
C ASN A 601 -7.54 14.78 16.15
N GLY A 602 -6.30 14.28 16.14
CA GLY A 602 -5.71 13.50 15.05
C GLY A 602 -6.57 12.30 14.63
N SER A 603 -7.15 12.39 13.43
CA SER A 603 -8.16 11.47 12.89
C SER A 603 -8.11 11.48 11.35
N GLY A 604 -9.03 10.78 10.69
CA GLY A 604 -9.19 10.82 9.24
C GLY A 604 -8.73 9.54 8.54
N LYS A 605 -8.58 9.62 7.23
CA LYS A 605 -8.35 8.44 6.37
C LYS A 605 -6.95 8.47 5.76
N TRP A 606 -6.19 7.41 5.98
CA TRP A 606 -4.81 7.26 5.54
C TRP A 606 -4.71 6.12 4.52
N TYR A 607 -4.27 6.41 3.29
CA TYR A 607 -4.20 5.43 2.21
C TYR A 607 -2.75 5.14 1.80
N ALA A 608 -2.40 3.86 1.83
CA ALA A 608 -1.10 3.31 1.43
C ALA A 608 0.08 3.98 2.16
N TYR A 609 -0.03 4.11 3.49
CA TYR A 609 1.11 4.54 4.29
C TYR A 609 2.18 3.45 4.27
N ASN A 610 3.42 3.85 3.95
CA ASN A 610 4.59 3.00 4.12
C ASN A 610 5.79 3.80 4.61
N GLN A 611 6.56 3.17 5.50
CA GLN A 611 7.92 3.53 5.82
C GLN A 611 8.78 2.27 5.86
N ASP A 612 9.64 2.12 4.86
CA ASP A 612 10.53 0.97 4.61
C ASP A 612 12.01 1.32 4.84
N GLU A 613 12.27 2.43 5.53
CA GLU A 613 13.62 2.96 5.79
C GLU A 613 13.89 3.05 7.29
N SER A 614 15.11 2.67 7.68
CA SER A 614 15.55 2.67 9.09
C SER A 614 16.30 3.94 9.49
N PRO A 615 16.19 4.41 10.73
CA PRO A 615 17.15 5.38 11.29
C PRO A 615 18.55 4.75 11.47
N TRP A 616 19.57 5.57 11.76
CA TRP A 616 20.93 5.06 12.06
C TRP A 616 21.09 4.55 13.49
N ALA A 617 20.59 5.30 14.47
CA ALA A 617 20.65 4.96 15.88
C ALA A 617 19.28 5.25 16.53
N PRO A 618 18.25 4.40 16.31
CA PRO A 618 16.97 4.55 17.00
C PRO A 618 17.17 4.37 18.51
N GLY A 619 16.64 5.30 19.31
CA GLY A 619 16.54 5.11 20.75
C GLY A 619 15.26 4.35 21.15
N PRO A 620 15.12 3.97 22.41
CA PRO A 620 14.01 3.12 22.89
C PRO A 620 12.62 3.75 22.72
N ASP A 621 12.54 5.09 22.72
CA ASP A 621 11.28 5.84 22.56
C ASP A 621 10.86 6.02 21.09
N TYR A 622 11.72 5.64 20.15
CA TYR A 622 11.46 5.82 18.72
C TYR A 622 10.38 4.86 18.21
N ARG A 623 9.49 5.38 17.37
CA ARG A 623 8.51 4.63 16.55
C ARG A 623 8.45 5.25 15.15
N HIS A 624 8.07 4.48 14.14
CA HIS A 624 7.63 5.10 12.89
C HIS A 624 6.33 5.85 13.06
N ILE A 625 5.35 5.27 13.78
CA ILE A 625 4.09 5.93 14.11
C ILE A 625 3.81 5.78 15.62
N LEU A 626 3.54 6.91 16.28
CA LEU A 626 2.95 6.95 17.61
C LEU A 626 1.55 7.59 17.52
N ILE A 627 0.52 6.82 17.86
CA ILE A 627 -0.86 7.32 18.01
C ILE A 627 -1.12 7.42 19.51
N LYS A 628 -1.36 8.64 20.01
CA LYS A 628 -1.53 8.88 21.44
C LYS A 628 -2.58 9.93 21.75
N ASP A 629 -3.36 9.69 22.81
CA ASP A 629 -4.30 10.67 23.35
C ASP A 629 -5.24 11.26 22.27
N THR A 630 -5.76 10.39 21.37
CA THR A 630 -6.75 10.76 20.34
C THR A 630 -7.98 9.88 20.39
N CYS A 631 -9.13 10.48 20.10
CA CYS A 631 -10.42 9.82 20.25
C CYS A 631 -11.30 9.84 18.99
N GLY A 632 -10.93 10.57 17.95
CA GLY A 632 -11.71 10.64 16.72
C GLY A 632 -11.45 9.46 15.78
N PRO A 633 -12.26 9.29 14.73
CA PRO A 633 -12.16 8.14 13.84
C PRO A 633 -10.90 8.23 12.98
N LEU A 634 -10.01 7.25 13.12
CA LEU A 634 -8.76 7.14 12.35
C LEU A 634 -8.70 5.80 11.63
N ASP A 635 -8.70 5.85 10.30
CA ASP A 635 -8.69 4.66 9.45
C ASP A 635 -7.44 4.61 8.58
N PHE A 636 -6.72 3.49 8.61
CA PHE A 636 -5.64 3.17 7.67
C PHE A 636 -6.11 2.14 6.65
N TYR A 637 -5.93 2.45 5.38
CA TYR A 637 -6.14 1.58 4.23
C TYR A 637 -4.77 1.17 3.70
N GLN A 638 -4.29 0.04 4.20
CA GLN A 638 -2.92 -0.42 4.23
C GLN A 638 -2.00 0.47 5.08
N CYS A 639 -1.47 -0.11 6.16
CA CYS A 639 -0.44 0.48 7.02
C CYS A 639 0.82 -0.39 6.99
N ASN A 640 1.95 0.18 6.55
CA ASN A 640 3.24 -0.47 6.59
C ASN A 640 4.26 0.35 7.40
N ALA A 641 4.55 -0.10 8.62
CA ALA A 641 5.65 0.40 9.43
C ALA A 641 6.63 -0.74 9.65
N GLU A 642 7.85 -0.60 9.13
CA GLU A 642 8.87 -1.65 9.22
C GLU A 642 10.26 -1.09 9.42
N HIS A 643 11.14 -1.89 10.02
CA HIS A 643 12.57 -1.59 10.18
C HIS A 643 12.87 -0.42 11.14
N THR A 644 12.08 -0.28 12.21
CA THR A 644 12.31 0.73 13.26
C THR A 644 13.60 0.48 14.04
N TYR A 645 13.85 -0.77 14.45
CA TYR A 645 15.03 -1.22 15.19
C TYR A 645 15.26 -0.53 16.53
N SER A 646 14.21 -0.02 17.19
CA SER A 646 14.30 0.69 18.48
C SER A 646 14.54 -0.23 19.69
N GLY A 647 14.52 -1.54 19.49
CA GLY A 647 14.47 -2.55 20.55
C GLY A 647 13.08 -2.75 21.14
N LEU A 648 12.03 -2.12 20.59
CA LEU A 648 10.68 -2.19 21.16
C LEU A 648 9.60 -2.49 20.11
N ALA A 649 9.15 -1.51 19.32
CA ALA A 649 8.04 -1.69 18.38
C ALA A 649 8.12 -0.79 17.15
N ASN A 650 7.59 -1.23 16.00
CA ASN A 650 7.49 -0.41 14.80
C ASN A 650 6.47 0.74 14.98
N MET A 651 5.34 0.47 15.65
CA MET A 651 4.32 1.47 15.95
C MET A 651 3.65 1.24 17.31
N GLU A 652 3.00 2.27 17.84
CA GLU A 652 2.34 2.23 19.14
C GLU A 652 1.03 3.03 19.14
N ILE A 653 0.01 2.47 19.79
CA ILE A 653 -1.28 3.10 20.08
C ILE A 653 -1.43 3.18 21.60
N CYS A 654 -1.59 4.38 22.15
CA CYS A 654 -1.67 4.60 23.60
C CYS A 654 -2.80 5.58 23.95
N ASN A 655 -3.59 5.27 24.99
CA ASN A 655 -4.68 6.14 25.48
C ASN A 655 -5.60 6.66 24.36
N SER A 656 -5.91 5.82 23.37
CA SER A 656 -6.60 6.24 22.16
C SER A 656 -7.81 5.36 21.86
N GLN A 657 -8.69 5.85 20.98
CA GLN A 657 -9.87 5.09 20.58
C GLN A 657 -10.34 5.35 19.15
N ASN A 658 -11.18 4.44 18.63
CA ASN A 658 -11.80 4.51 17.30
C ASN A 658 -10.79 4.43 16.15
N ILE A 659 -9.89 3.45 16.21
CA ILE A 659 -8.84 3.25 15.21
C ILE A 659 -9.12 1.96 14.44
N SER A 660 -9.17 2.04 13.12
CA SER A 660 -9.27 0.87 12.24
C SER A 660 -8.05 0.79 11.31
N ILE A 661 -7.48 -0.40 11.16
CA ILE A 661 -6.42 -0.68 10.21
C ILE A 661 -6.89 -1.81 9.29
N TYR A 662 -7.08 -1.49 8.02
CA TYR A 662 -7.42 -2.42 6.96
C TYR A 662 -6.14 -2.80 6.23
N GLY A 663 -5.56 -3.95 6.58
CA GLY A 663 -4.25 -4.38 6.08
C GLY A 663 -3.11 -3.76 6.87
N LEU A 664 -2.39 -4.60 7.62
CA LEU A 664 -1.20 -4.24 8.36
C LEU A 664 -0.02 -5.08 7.87
N LYS A 665 1.06 -4.42 7.47
CA LYS A 665 2.30 -5.08 7.07
C LYS A 665 3.48 -4.60 7.92
N SER A 666 4.35 -5.53 8.27
CA SER A 666 5.61 -5.26 8.97
C SER A 666 6.68 -6.27 8.54
N GLU A 667 7.93 -5.93 8.80
CA GLU A 667 9.08 -6.83 8.67
C GLU A 667 9.99 -6.73 9.90
N GLY A 668 10.77 -7.78 10.12
CA GLY A 668 11.76 -7.86 11.19
C GLY A 668 11.26 -8.61 12.41
N HIS A 669 11.98 -8.45 13.52
CA HIS A 669 11.85 -9.27 14.72
C HIS A 669 11.31 -8.52 15.94
N GLU A 670 11.03 -7.23 15.79
CA GLU A 670 10.45 -6.38 16.82
C GLU A 670 8.93 -6.52 16.88
N LEU A 671 8.32 -5.97 17.92
CA LEU A 671 6.86 -5.86 17.96
C LEU A 671 6.41 -5.07 16.73
N VAL A 672 5.40 -5.60 16.04
CA VAL A 672 4.69 -4.86 15.01
C VAL A 672 4.00 -3.67 15.68
N MET A 673 3.31 -3.93 16.79
CA MET A 673 2.51 -2.92 17.47
C MET A 673 2.39 -3.17 18.97
N ILE A 674 2.39 -2.07 19.72
CA ILE A 674 1.89 -2.01 21.10
C ILE A 674 0.54 -1.30 21.10
N ILE A 675 -0.46 -1.87 21.78
CA ILE A 675 -1.76 -1.24 22.04
C ILE A 675 -1.92 -1.12 23.55
N LYS A 676 -2.01 0.10 24.08
CA LYS A 676 -1.99 0.35 25.52
C LYS A 676 -3.12 1.29 25.93
N ASN A 677 -3.83 0.94 27.01
CA ASN A 677 -4.90 1.76 27.60
C ASN A 677 -5.90 2.31 26.55
N SER A 678 -6.22 1.51 25.54
CA SER A 678 -6.96 1.97 24.36
C SER A 678 -8.22 1.14 24.16
N GLN A 679 -9.17 1.68 23.40
CA GLN A 679 -10.45 1.00 23.14
C GLN A 679 -10.98 1.23 21.73
N LYS A 680 -11.83 0.33 21.23
CA LYS A 680 -12.36 0.36 19.86
C LYS A 680 -11.24 0.36 18.81
N ILE A 681 -10.35 -0.61 18.94
CA ILE A 681 -9.20 -0.81 18.04
C ILE A 681 -9.45 -2.02 17.16
N ARG A 682 -9.45 -1.84 15.84
CA ARG A 682 -9.78 -2.91 14.89
C ARG A 682 -8.65 -3.07 13.89
N ILE A 683 -8.04 -4.25 13.84
CA ILE A 683 -6.96 -4.57 12.89
C ILE A 683 -7.42 -5.75 12.04
N PHE A 684 -7.73 -5.46 10.78
CA PHE A 684 -8.20 -6.45 9.81
C PHE A 684 -7.04 -6.89 8.92
N SER A 685 -6.62 -8.15 9.09
CA SER A 685 -5.52 -8.79 8.37
C SER A 685 -4.13 -8.24 8.71
N TYR A 686 -3.23 -9.14 9.14
CA TYR A 686 -1.81 -8.85 9.32
C TYR A 686 -0.94 -9.80 8.50
N GLY A 687 0.21 -9.30 8.05
CA GLY A 687 1.26 -10.11 7.44
C GLY A 687 2.51 -9.31 7.08
N GLY A 688 3.24 -9.75 6.07
CA GLY A 688 4.64 -9.39 5.84
C GLY A 688 5.61 -10.44 6.42
N ILE A 689 6.87 -10.04 6.56
CA ILE A 689 7.99 -10.89 6.97
C ILE A 689 8.35 -10.60 8.44
N GLY A 690 7.39 -10.85 9.34
CA GLY A 690 7.56 -10.62 10.77
C GLY A 690 7.86 -11.91 11.52
N ASN A 691 8.94 -11.94 12.31
CA ASN A 691 9.33 -13.11 13.08
C ASN A 691 9.95 -12.72 14.44
N ALA A 692 9.14 -12.72 15.48
CA ALA A 692 9.59 -12.31 16.82
C ALA A 692 10.77 -13.17 17.31
N GLY A 693 11.62 -12.60 18.18
CA GLY A 693 12.68 -13.35 18.85
C GLY A 693 12.12 -14.46 19.76
N PRO A 694 12.90 -15.52 20.07
CA PRO A 694 12.47 -16.56 21.00
C PRO A 694 11.97 -15.99 22.33
N GLY A 695 10.79 -16.41 22.78
CA GLY A 695 10.11 -15.95 23.99
C GLY A 695 9.35 -14.62 23.85
N ASN A 696 9.42 -13.97 22.69
CA ASN A 696 8.75 -12.69 22.42
C ASN A 696 7.52 -12.86 21.53
N GLU A 697 6.79 -11.76 21.35
CA GLU A 697 5.58 -11.66 20.57
C GLU A 697 5.66 -10.58 19.47
N LEU A 698 4.70 -10.59 18.54
CA LEU A 698 4.58 -9.55 17.49
C LEU A 698 3.55 -8.46 17.85
N PHE A 699 2.52 -8.80 18.62
CA PHE A 699 1.53 -7.85 19.12
C PHE A 699 1.48 -7.90 20.63
N ARG A 700 1.54 -6.73 21.27
CA ARG A 700 1.41 -6.59 22.72
C ARG A 700 0.25 -5.66 23.05
N ILE A 701 -0.74 -6.18 23.75
CA ILE A 701 -1.95 -5.47 24.16
C ILE A 701 -1.92 -5.31 25.68
N ILE A 702 -2.05 -4.09 26.19
CA ILE A 702 -1.91 -3.77 27.62
C ILE A 702 -3.10 -2.95 28.07
N ASN A 703 -3.84 -3.43 29.07
CA ASN A 703 -4.96 -2.76 29.72
C ASN A 703 -5.93 -2.10 28.73
N SER A 704 -6.22 -2.80 27.63
CA SER A 704 -7.07 -2.30 26.54
C SER A 704 -8.33 -3.17 26.47
N SER A 705 -9.43 -2.58 26.00
CA SER A 705 -10.73 -3.24 25.87
C SER A 705 -11.34 -2.96 24.51
N ASP A 706 -12.40 -3.65 24.11
CA ASP A 706 -13.05 -3.45 22.81
C ASP A 706 -12.03 -3.40 21.67
N PHE A 707 -11.39 -4.53 21.36
CA PHE A 707 -10.47 -4.62 20.23
C PHE A 707 -10.61 -5.94 19.49
N LEU A 708 -10.19 -5.94 18.22
CA LEU A 708 -10.03 -7.15 17.41
C LEU A 708 -8.76 -7.08 16.58
N ILE A 709 -8.14 -8.25 16.37
CA ILE A 709 -7.09 -8.48 15.38
C ILE A 709 -7.46 -9.75 14.61
N THR A 710 -7.45 -9.69 13.29
CA THR A 710 -7.86 -10.82 12.44
C THR A 710 -6.76 -11.28 11.50
N ASN A 711 -6.82 -12.55 11.11
CA ASN A 711 -5.96 -13.16 10.10
C ASN A 711 -4.47 -12.79 10.29
N THR A 712 -3.93 -13.06 11.48
CA THR A 712 -2.54 -12.75 11.81
C THR A 712 -1.61 -13.79 11.21
N TYR A 713 -1.06 -13.54 10.03
CA TYR A 713 -0.29 -14.55 9.31
C TYR A 713 1.00 -13.95 8.71
N ASP A 714 2.15 -14.32 9.26
CA ASP A 714 3.48 -13.94 8.78
C ASP A 714 4.01 -14.89 7.70
N ILE A 715 4.94 -14.40 6.88
CA ILE A 715 5.78 -15.22 6.00
C ILE A 715 7.08 -15.49 6.74
N LEU A 716 7.40 -16.76 6.90
CA LEU A 716 8.73 -17.18 7.33
C LEU A 716 9.69 -17.04 6.14
N MET A 717 10.82 -16.35 6.33
CA MET A 717 11.81 -16.30 5.28
C MET A 717 12.38 -17.68 4.97
N TRP A 718 12.60 -17.96 3.69
CA TRP A 718 13.14 -19.22 3.21
C TRP A 718 14.60 -19.40 3.65
N TYR A 719 14.88 -20.51 4.31
CA TYR A 719 16.23 -21.03 4.46
C TYR A 719 16.66 -21.54 3.09
N ASN A 720 17.60 -20.87 2.42
CA ASN A 720 18.01 -21.38 1.13
C ASN A 720 18.71 -22.74 1.27
N SER A 721 18.49 -23.61 0.28
CA SER A 721 19.07 -24.95 0.15
C SER A 721 20.60 -24.98 0.14
N ALA A 722 21.27 -23.83 0.07
CA ALA A 722 22.71 -23.70 0.22
C ALA A 722 23.17 -23.54 1.68
N GLY A 723 22.26 -23.67 2.67
CA GLY A 723 22.61 -23.52 4.08
C GLY A 723 23.08 -22.11 4.45
N ARG A 724 22.73 -21.11 3.63
CA ARG A 724 23.19 -19.74 3.83
C ARG A 724 22.25 -19.01 4.77
N HIS A 725 22.66 -18.95 6.03
CA HIS A 725 22.27 -17.93 6.98
C HIS A 725 22.29 -16.53 6.33
N TRP A 726 21.13 -15.87 6.20
CA TRP A 726 21.08 -14.41 6.32
C TRP A 726 21.28 -13.94 7.75
N SER A 727 21.46 -14.86 8.73
CA SER A 727 21.94 -14.51 10.07
C SER A 727 23.42 -14.12 10.01
N ASN A 728 23.70 -12.96 9.45
CA ASN A 728 24.76 -12.17 10.03
C ASN A 728 24.15 -11.57 11.31
N PRO A 729 24.68 -11.84 12.51
CA PRO A 729 24.22 -11.19 13.74
C PRO A 729 24.34 -9.65 13.69
N LYS A 730 25.02 -9.09 12.67
CA LYS A 730 25.08 -7.65 12.35
C LYS A 730 24.11 -7.19 11.24
N CYS A 731 23.34 -8.09 10.63
CA CYS A 731 22.34 -7.75 9.62
C CYS A 731 20.96 -7.89 10.26
N HIS A 732 20.47 -6.79 10.82
CA HIS A 732 19.23 -6.75 11.62
C HIS A 732 17.94 -6.92 10.80
N ILE A 733 18.05 -6.99 9.47
CA ILE A 733 16.91 -6.97 8.55
C ILE A 733 16.21 -8.34 8.47
N ILE A 734 16.94 -9.45 8.67
CA ILE A 734 16.41 -10.80 8.41
C ILE A 734 16.86 -11.76 9.51
N TYR A 735 15.96 -12.06 10.44
CA TYR A 735 16.12 -13.16 11.41
C TYR A 735 15.36 -14.39 10.91
N PHE A 736 15.87 -15.59 11.21
CA PHE A 736 15.13 -16.84 11.02
C PHE A 736 14.88 -17.45 12.40
N ASN A 737 13.77 -17.07 13.02
CA ASN A 737 13.39 -17.63 14.30
C ASN A 737 12.46 -18.83 14.07
N ASP A 738 12.73 -19.92 14.79
CA ASP A 738 11.88 -21.09 14.80
C ASP A 738 10.47 -20.68 15.27
N PRO A 739 9.41 -20.86 14.46
CA PRO A 739 8.05 -20.43 14.79
C PRO A 739 7.46 -21.12 16.03
N ARG A 740 8.12 -22.17 16.55
CA ARG A 740 7.78 -22.84 17.81
C ARG A 740 8.29 -22.12 19.05
N THR A 741 9.07 -21.07 18.89
CA THR A 741 9.77 -20.39 19.99
C THR A 741 9.22 -19.01 20.32
N TRP A 742 8.26 -18.49 19.57
CA TRP A 742 7.72 -17.14 19.74
C TRP A 742 6.20 -17.12 19.55
N PHE A 743 5.55 -16.03 19.92
CA PHE A 743 4.09 -15.92 20.03
C PHE A 743 3.51 -14.85 19.09
N MET A 744 2.28 -15.00 18.62
CA MET A 744 1.68 -13.95 17.79
C MET A 744 1.23 -12.76 18.63
N ILE A 745 0.45 -13.02 19.69
CA ILE A 745 -0.19 -11.99 20.51
C ILE A 745 0.07 -12.27 21.99
N SER A 746 0.41 -11.22 22.74
CA SER A 746 0.28 -11.15 24.19
C SER A 746 -0.75 -10.08 24.58
N GLU A 747 -1.53 -10.39 25.61
CA GLU A 747 -2.53 -9.52 26.21
C GLU A 747 -2.29 -9.46 27.72
N GLU A 748 -2.26 -8.25 28.27
CA GLU A 748 -2.11 -7.99 29.69
C GLU A 748 -3.32 -7.21 30.20
N THR A 749 -4.04 -7.76 31.17
CA THR A 749 -5.20 -7.13 31.82
C THR A 749 -5.01 -7.16 33.34
N GLY A 750 -4.62 -6.02 33.91
CA GLY A 750 -4.29 -5.94 35.33
C GLY A 750 -3.08 -6.82 35.66
N THR A 751 -3.28 -7.89 36.43
CA THR A 751 -2.23 -8.87 36.76
C THR A 751 -2.24 -10.12 35.89
N GLU A 752 -3.25 -10.29 35.03
CA GLU A 752 -3.37 -11.44 34.15
C GLU A 752 -2.61 -11.17 32.83
N LYS A 753 -1.85 -12.17 32.38
CA LYS A 753 -1.18 -12.16 31.08
C LYS A 753 -1.60 -13.40 30.30
N ILE A 754 -2.17 -13.18 29.12
CA ILE A 754 -2.60 -14.19 28.18
C ILE A 754 -1.68 -14.11 26.97
N THR A 755 -1.11 -15.24 26.57
CA THR A 755 -0.27 -15.31 25.38
C THR A 755 -0.80 -16.41 24.49
N THR A 756 -0.93 -16.15 23.19
CA THR A 756 -1.19 -17.20 22.19
C THR A 756 -0.10 -18.27 22.27
N GLN A 757 -0.41 -19.51 21.92
CA GLN A 757 0.63 -20.54 21.87
C GLN A 757 1.56 -20.33 20.66
N PRO A 758 2.81 -20.81 20.71
CA PRO A 758 3.64 -20.89 19.51
C PRO A 758 2.91 -21.65 18.42
N LEU A 759 3.16 -21.30 17.15
CA LEU A 759 2.43 -21.80 15.97
C LEU A 759 0.94 -21.42 15.87
N GLU A 760 0.37 -20.70 16.83
CA GLU A 760 -0.97 -20.12 16.63
C GLU A 760 -0.87 -18.88 15.74
N ARG A 761 -1.78 -18.81 14.77
CA ARG A 761 -2.01 -17.70 13.85
C ARG A 761 -3.50 -17.35 13.93
N PRO A 762 -3.94 -16.70 15.03
CA PRO A 762 -5.36 -16.44 15.27
C PRO A 762 -6.09 -15.91 14.03
N LEU A 763 -7.20 -16.56 13.69
CA LEU A 763 -8.13 -16.03 12.71
C LEU A 763 -8.82 -14.78 13.27
N LEU A 764 -9.20 -14.86 14.54
CA LEU A 764 -9.83 -13.78 15.29
C LEU A 764 -9.30 -13.80 16.72
N TYR A 765 -8.76 -12.68 17.16
CA TYR A 765 -8.45 -12.42 18.55
C TYR A 765 -9.17 -11.15 18.96
N LYS A 766 -10.21 -11.28 19.81
CA LYS A 766 -11.02 -10.13 20.23
C LYS A 766 -11.34 -10.10 21.71
N ARG A 767 -11.59 -8.89 22.20
CA ARG A 767 -12.22 -8.60 23.50
C ARG A 767 -13.35 -7.61 23.30
N GLY A 768 -14.50 -7.87 23.90
CA GLY A 768 -15.69 -7.02 23.76
C GLY A 768 -16.25 -7.00 22.33
N ASN A 769 -16.87 -5.87 21.96
CA ASN A 769 -17.54 -5.68 20.66
C ASN A 769 -17.05 -4.37 20.00
N PRO A 770 -15.79 -4.36 19.51
CA PRO A 770 -15.11 -3.18 18.94
C PRO A 770 -15.74 -2.55 17.70
#